data_AF-A0A8H4QXY7-F1
#
_entry.id   AF-A0A8H4QXY7-F1
#
_cell.length_a   1.000
_cell.length_b   1.000
_cell.length_c   1.000
_cell.angle_alpha   90.00
_cell.angle_beta   90.00
_cell.angle_gamma   90.00
#
_symmetry.space_group_name_H-M   'P 1'
#
loop_
_entity.id
_entity.type
_entity.pdbx_description
1 polymer ?
#
loop_
_entity_poly.entity_id
_entity_poly.type
_entity_poly.pdbx_seq_one_letter_code
_entity_poly.pdbx_strand_id
1 'polypeptide(L)'
;MAAAPAPWIEIARLKNEEQSQRIPSEWKINTATFNFQTHDDLTQKAIWDKISILSSRDREITDENDAVDIVEKIKAGEYSVTEVTEAFCKRAAVAHQLTNCLTEIFFEKAIQRARSLDEERKANPEKELPPLFGLPISLKDSYHVPGVDATIGITSFAFDPSTSYSPLAEILVSLGAVLYCKTNVPQALMTADSENNLFGRTTNPRNRYLTAGGSTGGEGALVALRGSVLGMATDIAGSIRIPALCNGVYGFKPSSCVIPFSGQRMPYAPGWEGVGIVANAGPIATSARACSFVMWSIMKATPSNLDPSCLRIPWVDSSVLSRVEPSKLRIGVVVDDGLFTPTPPVRRGMDECSAKLSRAGATLIPIELPLMVEALTLIREMLTVNGSDYLMGIINSTGEPLIPSVGKLGLLAGSPKTMGEYFTLNEKRHEMCKIYSKLWSEHQLDAIIMPPAPHTAVPEDQWATASYTAIWNLLDYPSFVLPIGKVEKDDIADQNKGQLYNKSDREVYKLYTGPQDYLNAPIALQVEMITCASASRGPAVSKFIRDPERKINPRHLSLLRKLTFSLPFLSFHKKPLSSNASFYMFFAVVLRNALLILVPLSFFLTTYLYFYPVFHLCAFPAPEHDASAAYSNTFHQHSPFATHDPKRVAPFRLLALGDPQLEGEPPYQDPDASSFPNLEKFWKDALLLDGTKHNPLQRLRHSLHDLIDFYLDDIPEFFETYRKRLDHVGNDYYLGLIYRSMHWWTDPTHVTVLGDLVGSQWIDDKEFESRGWRYWNRVFNGGVRVDDELTSTPVHDFQNHKIIGEDAAAWKKRIINVAGNHDVGYAGDLSPERMERFVRVFGKANYELRFQMPVNRTTTAEGDKDGGEENHPIPELRIVVLNDMNLDTPAGSKEMQDETYGFLNEVITTSLDVERPAHFTLVLTHIPIYKDAGICVDGPFFDFFDGDFENGVKEQNHLSRDASKGFLEGIFGMHGNDNVPGHGFGRNGLILTGHDHEGCDIYHYINQTAPPEREWQAMRWQDASSSRINEQPGIPGLREITVRSMMGGYAGNAGLLSLWFDEESWDWKFEFANCGLGTQHIWWLVHIVDLITLGVALVYGVLVAAQKMIPVEDPTFALKLMGNGKIQELKMNGDMIKANGDEHLEMNEKLDGPEAVPKTSRSYVMSSDELLTQQDNGQTFTESYLNAVKSTTEKVALILWLKAYLEIAYLISCHVTNRLICTTWA
;
A
#
# COMPACT_ATOMS: atom_id res chain seq x y z
N MET A 1 -39.72 -36.56 26.21
CA MET A 1 -39.86 -35.39 27.09
C MET A 1 -38.46 -34.86 27.33
N ALA A 2 -38.13 -33.68 26.83
CA ALA A 2 -36.84 -33.04 27.16
C ALA A 2 -36.83 -32.73 28.66
N ALA A 3 -35.73 -33.05 29.35
CA ALA A 3 -35.54 -32.70 30.75
C ALA A 3 -35.68 -31.17 30.92
N ALA A 4 -36.27 -30.72 32.03
CA ALA A 4 -36.31 -29.29 32.34
C ALA A 4 -34.87 -28.75 32.40
N PRO A 5 -34.56 -27.60 31.78
CA PRO A 5 -33.22 -27.03 31.83
C PRO A 5 -32.79 -26.81 33.29
N ALA A 6 -31.52 -27.09 33.58
CA ALA A 6 -30.96 -26.89 34.90
C ALA A 6 -31.07 -25.40 35.29
N PRO A 7 -31.41 -25.06 36.55
CA PRO A 7 -31.41 -23.68 37.02
C PRO A 7 -30.04 -23.03 36.82
N TRP A 8 -30.01 -21.76 36.39
CA TRP A 8 -28.77 -21.00 36.11
C TRP A 8 -27.72 -21.08 37.24
N ILE A 9 -28.15 -21.13 38.52
CA ILE A 9 -27.26 -21.22 39.70
C ILE A 9 -26.42 -22.50 39.64
N GLU A 10 -27.02 -23.63 39.27
CA GLU A 10 -26.32 -24.91 39.21
C GLU A 10 -25.35 -24.95 38.02
N ILE A 11 -25.77 -24.40 36.87
CA ILE A 11 -24.90 -24.24 35.70
C ILE A 11 -23.67 -23.39 36.06
N ALA A 12 -23.89 -22.25 36.70
CA ALA A 12 -22.81 -21.37 37.17
C ALA A 12 -21.90 -22.07 38.17
N ARG A 13 -22.45 -22.77 39.17
CA ARG A 13 -21.65 -23.54 40.14
C ARG A 13 -20.73 -24.55 39.44
N LEU A 14 -21.28 -25.34 38.52
CA LEU A 14 -20.53 -26.34 37.76
C LEU A 14 -19.46 -25.71 36.88
N LYS A 15 -19.77 -24.58 36.21
CA LYS A 15 -18.81 -23.90 35.34
C LYS A 15 -17.66 -23.26 36.10
N ASN A 16 -17.93 -22.66 37.27
CA ASN A 16 -16.88 -22.17 38.18
C ASN A 16 -16.02 -23.32 38.72
N GLU A 17 -16.62 -24.47 39.03
CA GLU A 17 -15.86 -25.66 39.44
C GLU A 17 -14.95 -26.16 38.30
N GLU A 18 -15.46 -26.22 37.07
CA GLU A 18 -14.63 -26.54 35.89
C GLU A 18 -13.47 -25.56 35.77
N GLN A 19 -13.74 -24.25 35.75
CA GLN A 19 -12.72 -23.21 35.67
C GLN A 19 -11.63 -23.36 36.73
N SER A 20 -12.01 -23.56 37.99
CA SER A 20 -11.08 -23.74 39.11
C SER A 20 -10.27 -25.05 39.02
N GLN A 21 -10.85 -26.11 38.46
CA GLN A 21 -10.16 -27.39 38.23
C GLN A 21 -9.15 -27.33 37.08
N ARG A 22 -9.35 -26.44 36.10
CA ARG A 22 -8.41 -26.24 34.98
C ARG A 22 -7.09 -25.58 35.40
N ILE A 23 -7.02 -25.01 36.61
CA ILE A 23 -5.77 -24.50 37.18
C ILE A 23 -5.03 -25.65 37.86
N PRO A 24 -3.79 -25.98 37.44
CA PRO A 24 -2.95 -26.98 38.10
C PRO A 24 -2.79 -26.68 39.60
N SER A 25 -2.78 -27.74 40.40
CA SER A 25 -2.73 -27.64 41.87
C SER A 25 -1.54 -26.85 42.40
N GLU A 26 -0.40 -26.97 41.71
CA GLU A 26 0.87 -26.29 41.97
C GLU A 26 0.85 -24.80 41.63
N TRP A 27 -0.13 -24.33 40.84
CA TRP A 27 -0.30 -22.92 40.49
C TRP A 27 -1.43 -22.25 41.29
N LYS A 28 -2.02 -22.96 42.26
CA LYS A 28 -3.01 -22.38 43.17
C LYS A 28 -2.33 -21.59 44.29
N ILE A 29 -2.73 -20.33 44.47
CA ILE A 29 -2.27 -19.51 45.59
C ILE A 29 -3.17 -19.70 46.80
N ASN A 30 -2.59 -19.63 48.00
CA ASN A 30 -3.39 -19.49 49.22
C ASN A 30 -3.86 -18.03 49.33
N THR A 31 -4.99 -17.72 48.72
CA THR A 31 -5.60 -16.38 48.73
C THR A 31 -5.84 -15.85 50.14
N ALA A 32 -6.09 -16.72 51.13
CA ALA A 32 -6.24 -16.31 52.54
C ALA A 32 -4.95 -15.73 53.15
N THR A 33 -3.79 -15.96 52.55
CA THR A 33 -2.51 -15.36 52.96
C THR A 33 -2.43 -13.88 52.57
N PHE A 34 -3.23 -13.46 51.59
CA PHE A 34 -3.25 -12.11 51.09
C PHE A 34 -4.50 -11.38 51.61
N ASN A 35 -4.36 -10.64 52.71
CA ASN A 35 -5.44 -9.81 53.27
C ASN A 35 -5.61 -8.52 52.45
N PHE A 36 -6.11 -8.66 51.22
CA PHE A 36 -6.28 -7.55 50.29
C PHE A 36 -7.33 -6.56 50.77
N GLN A 37 -6.96 -5.29 50.88
CA GLN A 37 -7.86 -4.20 51.20
C GLN A 37 -8.63 -3.74 49.95
N THR A 38 -9.67 -2.95 50.17
CA THR A 38 -10.56 -2.43 49.11
C THR A 38 -9.82 -1.61 48.04
N HIS A 39 -8.75 -0.89 48.43
CA HIS A 39 -8.03 0.03 47.54
C HIS A 39 -6.63 -0.47 47.14
N ASP A 40 -6.37 -1.78 47.27
CA ASP A 40 -5.05 -2.33 46.95
C ASP A 40 -4.77 -2.31 45.44
N ASP A 41 -3.52 -1.95 45.11
CA ASP A 41 -2.96 -2.04 43.76
C ASP A 41 -2.18 -3.35 43.60
N LEU A 42 -2.82 -4.33 42.97
CA LEU A 42 -2.30 -5.67 42.70
C LEU A 42 -1.18 -5.68 41.65
N THR A 43 -0.92 -4.57 40.97
CA THR A 43 0.20 -4.47 40.03
C THR A 43 1.54 -4.20 40.72
N GLN A 44 1.54 -3.93 42.03
CA GLN A 44 2.75 -3.67 42.79
C GLN A 44 3.65 -4.90 42.87
N LYS A 45 4.93 -4.70 42.53
CA LYS A 45 5.96 -5.75 42.56
C LYS A 45 6.06 -6.48 43.90
N ALA A 46 5.87 -5.76 45.02
CA ALA A 46 5.94 -6.32 46.37
C ALA A 46 4.89 -7.42 46.64
N ILE A 47 3.75 -7.42 45.94
CA ILE A 47 2.73 -8.48 46.02
C ILE A 47 3.24 -9.70 45.25
N TRP A 48 3.68 -9.49 44.01
CA TRP A 48 4.19 -10.56 43.15
C TRP A 48 5.46 -11.20 43.71
N ASP A 49 6.32 -10.46 44.41
CA ASP A 49 7.51 -10.97 45.12
C ASP A 49 7.17 -12.00 46.22
N LYS A 50 5.97 -11.94 46.80
CA LYS A 50 5.49 -12.90 47.80
C LYS A 50 4.89 -14.17 47.17
N ILE A 51 4.64 -14.17 45.85
CA ILE A 51 4.05 -15.29 45.14
C ILE A 51 5.18 -16.19 44.61
N SER A 52 5.33 -17.36 45.23
CA SER A 52 6.42 -18.31 44.95
C SER A 52 6.20 -19.17 43.69
N ILE A 53 5.06 -19.04 43.01
CA ILE A 53 4.73 -19.83 41.80
C ILE A 53 5.58 -19.42 40.60
N LEU A 54 5.91 -18.14 40.47
CA LEU A 54 6.72 -17.62 39.37
C LEU A 54 8.20 -17.72 39.71
N SER A 55 8.94 -18.54 38.96
CA SER A 55 10.40 -18.61 39.04
C SER A 55 11.04 -17.30 38.57
N SER A 56 12.34 -17.11 38.85
CA SER A 56 13.08 -15.96 38.33
C SER A 56 13.05 -15.90 36.79
N ARG A 57 13.03 -17.06 36.12
CA ARG A 57 12.93 -17.16 34.66
C ARG A 57 11.55 -16.77 34.15
N ASP A 58 10.47 -17.20 34.82
CA ASP A 58 9.10 -16.82 34.46
C ASP A 58 8.92 -15.28 34.54
N ARG A 59 9.53 -14.66 35.56
CA ARG A 59 9.52 -13.20 35.76
C ARG A 59 10.34 -12.46 34.71
N GLU A 60 11.53 -12.97 34.37
CA GLU A 60 12.36 -12.41 33.30
C GLU A 60 11.59 -12.36 31.97
N ILE A 61 10.79 -13.40 31.68
CA ILE A 61 9.95 -13.47 30.48
C ILE A 61 8.78 -12.47 30.57
N THR A 62 8.08 -12.38 31.70
CA THR A 62 6.76 -11.72 31.76
C THR A 62 6.75 -10.30 32.34
N ASP A 63 7.75 -9.86 33.10
CA ASP A 63 7.72 -8.57 33.82
C ASP A 63 7.93 -7.36 32.92
N GLU A 64 8.89 -7.40 32.00
CA GLU A 64 9.35 -6.23 31.23
C GLU A 64 9.15 -6.37 29.72
N ASN A 65 9.24 -7.58 29.16
CA ASN A 65 9.08 -7.80 27.72
C ASN A 65 7.65 -7.47 27.27
N ASP A 66 7.50 -6.95 26.05
CA ASP A 66 6.21 -6.94 25.35
C ASP A 66 6.16 -7.98 24.23
N ALA A 67 5.05 -8.05 23.49
CA ALA A 67 4.84 -9.04 22.44
C ALA A 67 5.97 -9.08 21.39
N VAL A 68 6.55 -7.93 21.04
CA VAL A 68 7.61 -7.86 20.04
C VAL A 68 8.91 -8.44 20.60
N ASP A 69 9.27 -8.06 21.84
CA ASP A 69 10.47 -8.61 22.49
C ASP A 69 10.39 -10.12 22.67
N ILE A 70 9.21 -10.64 23.05
CA ILE A 70 9.00 -12.08 23.23
C ILE A 70 9.24 -12.83 21.93
N VAL A 71 8.65 -12.38 20.82
CA VAL A 71 8.83 -13.02 19.51
C VAL A 71 10.30 -12.93 19.07
N GLU A 72 10.95 -11.77 19.22
CA GLU A 72 12.36 -11.60 18.86
C GLU A 72 13.28 -12.55 19.65
N LYS A 73 13.06 -12.68 20.96
CA LYS A 73 13.85 -13.59 21.82
C LYS A 73 13.57 -15.07 21.55
N ILE A 74 12.32 -15.43 21.23
CA ILE A 74 12.00 -16.77 20.72
C ILE A 74 12.78 -17.00 19.43
N LYS A 75 12.67 -16.12 18.44
CA LYS A 75 13.36 -16.24 17.14
C LYS A 75 14.89 -16.31 17.28
N ALA A 76 15.47 -15.57 18.22
CA ALA A 76 16.90 -15.63 18.55
C ALA A 76 17.32 -16.94 19.26
N GLY A 77 16.35 -17.74 19.74
CA GLY A 77 16.61 -18.97 20.48
C GLY A 77 17.00 -18.73 21.95
N GLU A 78 16.80 -17.51 22.45
CA GLU A 78 17.03 -17.17 23.86
C GLU A 78 15.96 -17.79 24.77
N TYR A 79 14.73 -17.87 24.27
CA TYR A 79 13.58 -18.51 24.90
C TYR A 79 13.03 -19.64 24.01
N SER A 80 12.62 -20.76 24.61
CA SER A 80 11.77 -21.73 23.92
C SER A 80 10.30 -21.30 23.95
N VAL A 81 9.50 -21.79 23.01
CA VAL A 81 8.06 -21.52 22.98
C VAL A 81 7.38 -22.10 24.22
N THR A 82 7.83 -23.27 24.67
CA THR A 82 7.33 -23.95 25.87
C THR A 82 7.61 -23.14 27.13
N GLU A 83 8.84 -22.63 27.30
CA GLU A 83 9.20 -21.79 28.46
C GLU A 83 8.32 -20.54 28.54
N VAL A 84 8.14 -19.86 27.41
CA VAL A 84 7.31 -18.65 27.34
C VAL A 84 5.85 -18.96 27.65
N THR A 85 5.30 -20.00 27.02
CA THR A 85 3.90 -20.40 27.23
C THR A 85 3.64 -20.80 28.68
N GLU A 86 4.52 -21.60 29.30
CA GLU A 86 4.37 -22.00 30.70
C GLU A 86 4.44 -20.78 31.65
N ALA A 87 5.35 -19.83 31.40
CA ALA A 87 5.46 -18.61 32.20
C ALA A 87 4.18 -17.77 32.15
N PHE A 88 3.59 -17.59 30.96
CA PHE A 88 2.32 -16.87 30.80
C PHE A 88 1.13 -17.63 31.40
N CYS A 89 1.06 -18.96 31.25
CA CYS A 89 0.02 -19.78 31.87
C CYS A 89 0.04 -19.68 33.41
N LYS A 90 1.22 -19.80 34.03
CA LYS A 90 1.38 -19.63 35.49
C LYS A 90 0.92 -18.24 35.93
N ARG A 91 1.37 -17.19 35.23
CA ARG A 91 1.05 -15.81 35.60
C ARG A 91 -0.43 -15.50 35.40
N ALA A 92 -1.05 -16.01 34.34
CA ALA A 92 -2.49 -15.90 34.11
C ALA A 92 -3.30 -16.65 35.17
N ALA A 93 -2.86 -17.84 35.60
CA ALA A 93 -3.49 -18.57 36.70
C ALA A 93 -3.48 -17.77 38.01
N VAL A 94 -2.35 -17.12 38.33
CA VAL A 94 -2.24 -16.24 39.50
C VAL A 94 -3.12 -15.01 39.33
N ALA A 95 -3.05 -14.32 38.19
CA ALA A 95 -3.87 -13.15 37.90
C ALA A 95 -5.37 -13.46 38.06
N HIS A 96 -5.82 -14.59 37.52
CA HIS A 96 -7.20 -15.04 37.65
C HIS A 96 -7.62 -15.25 39.10
N GLN A 97 -6.80 -15.88 39.93
CA GLN A 97 -7.12 -16.07 41.36
C GLN A 97 -7.15 -14.75 42.14
N LEU A 98 -6.51 -13.70 41.64
CA LEU A 98 -6.50 -12.37 42.25
C LEU A 98 -7.67 -11.50 41.78
N THR A 99 -8.06 -11.59 40.51
CA THR A 99 -9.01 -10.65 39.89
C THR A 99 -10.22 -11.27 39.24
N ASN A 100 -10.26 -12.60 39.07
CA ASN A 100 -11.31 -13.33 38.36
C ASN A 100 -11.45 -12.93 36.87
N CYS A 101 -10.32 -12.75 36.19
CA CYS A 101 -10.26 -12.19 34.83
C CYS A 101 -10.41 -13.21 33.67
N LEU A 102 -10.49 -14.52 33.94
CA LEU A 102 -10.56 -15.57 32.92
C LEU A 102 -11.96 -16.20 32.91
N THR A 103 -12.39 -16.71 31.75
CA THR A 103 -13.57 -17.59 31.60
C THR A 103 -13.10 -19.02 31.39
N GLU A 104 -12.48 -19.27 30.24
CA GLU A 104 -12.03 -20.59 29.80
C GLU A 104 -10.51 -20.73 29.91
N ILE A 105 -10.06 -21.82 30.55
CA ILE A 105 -8.63 -22.07 30.83
C ILE A 105 -8.13 -23.29 30.03
N PHE A 106 -7.25 -22.97 29.08
CA PHE A 106 -6.63 -23.79 28.04
C PHE A 106 -5.33 -24.52 28.29
N PHE A 107 -4.69 -24.30 29.44
CA PHE A 107 -3.22 -24.25 29.53
C PHE A 107 -2.52 -25.51 29.02
N GLU A 108 -3.09 -26.68 29.27
CA GLU A 108 -2.55 -27.95 28.78
C GLU A 108 -2.47 -28.01 27.24
N LYS A 109 -3.55 -27.62 26.54
CA LYS A 109 -3.55 -27.55 25.07
C LYS A 109 -2.52 -26.55 24.55
N ALA A 110 -2.37 -25.42 25.23
CA ALA A 110 -1.39 -24.39 24.88
C ALA A 110 0.05 -24.90 25.02
N ILE A 111 0.36 -25.57 26.13
CA ILE A 111 1.69 -26.15 26.38
C ILE A 111 2.00 -27.28 25.38
N GLN A 112 1.01 -28.10 25.03
CA GLN A 112 1.17 -29.12 23.98
C GLN A 112 1.50 -28.50 22.61
N ARG A 113 0.79 -27.43 22.22
CA ARG A 113 1.10 -26.68 21.00
C ARG A 113 2.48 -26.04 21.06
N ALA A 114 2.86 -25.48 22.20
CA ALA A 114 4.17 -24.88 22.40
C ALA A 114 5.31 -25.90 22.22
N ARG A 115 5.15 -27.11 22.77
CA ARG A 115 6.09 -28.22 22.57
C ARG A 115 6.18 -28.63 21.11
N SER A 116 5.05 -28.72 20.39
CA SER A 116 5.08 -29.07 18.97
C SER A 116 5.77 -27.99 18.13
N LEU A 117 5.60 -26.70 18.45
CA LEU A 117 6.32 -25.61 17.80
C LEU A 117 7.84 -25.68 18.05
N ASP A 118 8.26 -25.98 19.27
CA ASP A 118 9.68 -26.18 19.60
C ASP A 118 10.28 -27.38 18.85
N GLU A 119 9.54 -28.49 18.74
CA GLU A 119 9.92 -29.68 17.98
C GLU A 119 10.00 -29.41 16.47
N GLU A 120 8.99 -28.73 15.90
CA GLU A 120 8.96 -28.31 14.49
C GLU A 120 10.16 -27.43 14.15
N ARG A 121 10.49 -26.46 15.01
CA ARG A 121 11.66 -25.58 14.85
C ARG A 121 12.96 -26.34 14.96
N LYS A 122 13.08 -27.27 15.91
CA LYS A 122 14.27 -28.11 16.07
C LYS A 122 14.48 -29.03 14.87
N ALA A 123 13.40 -29.58 14.32
CA ALA A 123 13.43 -30.44 13.14
C ALA A 123 13.74 -29.66 11.86
N ASN A 124 13.32 -28.39 11.76
CA ASN A 124 13.53 -27.54 10.59
C ASN A 124 14.14 -26.16 10.98
N PRO A 125 15.43 -26.10 11.35
CA PRO A 125 16.06 -24.86 11.82
C PRO A 125 16.06 -23.73 10.79
N GLU A 126 16.11 -24.08 9.50
CA GLU A 126 16.17 -23.14 8.38
C GLU A 126 14.79 -22.65 7.89
N LYS A 127 13.69 -23.19 8.42
CA LYS A 127 12.34 -22.80 8.02
C LYS A 127 12.04 -21.38 8.51
N GLU A 128 11.57 -20.51 7.63
CA GLU A 128 11.14 -19.17 8.01
C GLU A 128 10.01 -19.23 9.04
N LEU A 129 10.20 -18.50 10.15
CA LEU A 129 9.25 -18.50 11.26
C LEU A 129 8.16 -17.45 11.04
N PRO A 130 6.88 -17.81 11.17
CA PRO A 130 5.78 -16.88 10.95
C PRO A 130 5.83 -15.70 11.94
N PRO A 131 5.13 -14.59 11.64
CA PRO A 131 5.23 -13.34 12.41
C PRO A 131 4.96 -13.50 13.90
N LEU A 132 3.99 -14.32 14.31
CA LEU A 132 3.58 -14.49 15.71
C LEU A 132 4.10 -15.79 16.33
N PHE A 133 5.14 -16.40 15.75
CA PHE A 133 5.66 -17.70 16.14
C PHE A 133 5.90 -17.82 17.65
N GLY A 134 5.14 -18.69 18.29
CA GLY A 134 5.25 -19.03 19.70
C GLY A 134 4.72 -17.99 20.68
N LEU A 135 4.10 -16.90 20.21
CA LEU A 135 3.59 -15.85 21.10
C LEU A 135 2.28 -16.26 21.78
N PRO A 136 2.19 -16.26 23.12
CA PRO A 136 0.92 -16.48 23.80
C PRO A 136 -0.02 -15.29 23.65
N ILE A 137 -1.25 -15.54 23.19
CA ILE A 137 -2.28 -14.51 22.99
C ILE A 137 -3.59 -14.91 23.69
N SER A 138 -4.12 -14.00 24.51
CA SER A 138 -5.42 -14.14 25.18
C SER A 138 -6.56 -13.65 24.29
N LEU A 139 -7.76 -14.22 24.47
CA LEU A 139 -8.94 -13.87 23.68
C LEU A 139 -10.11 -13.48 24.57
N LYS A 140 -10.88 -12.47 24.18
CA LYS A 140 -12.22 -12.23 24.75
C LYS A 140 -13.11 -13.48 24.64
N ASP A 141 -14.02 -13.68 25.59
CA ASP A 141 -14.87 -14.87 25.63
C ASP A 141 -15.74 -15.11 24.37
N SER A 142 -15.99 -14.08 23.55
CA SER A 142 -16.78 -14.18 22.30
C SER A 142 -16.12 -15.00 21.19
N TYR A 143 -14.79 -15.19 21.22
CA TYR A 143 -14.09 -15.92 20.17
C TYR A 143 -14.29 -17.43 20.30
N HIS A 144 -14.57 -18.08 19.17
CA HIS A 144 -14.69 -19.52 19.07
C HIS A 144 -13.30 -20.17 18.92
N VAL A 145 -13.07 -21.21 19.72
CA VAL A 145 -11.84 -22.02 19.77
C VAL A 145 -12.26 -23.49 19.94
N PRO A 146 -11.79 -24.44 19.10
CA PRO A 146 -12.21 -25.83 19.16
C PRO A 146 -12.07 -26.49 20.54
N GLY A 147 -13.17 -27.07 21.00
CA GLY A 147 -13.28 -27.73 22.31
C GLY A 147 -13.26 -26.77 23.49
N VAL A 148 -13.67 -25.51 23.29
CA VAL A 148 -13.78 -24.47 24.32
C VAL A 148 -15.10 -23.70 24.11
N ASP A 149 -15.84 -23.45 25.17
CA ASP A 149 -17.14 -22.75 25.14
C ASP A 149 -16.95 -21.28 24.78
N ALA A 150 -17.89 -20.65 24.06
CA ALA A 150 -17.99 -19.20 23.91
C ALA A 150 -19.32 -18.72 24.50
N THR A 151 -19.28 -18.24 25.75
CA THR A 151 -20.46 -18.11 26.60
C THR A 151 -21.05 -16.70 26.61
N ILE A 152 -20.22 -15.69 26.34
CA ILE A 152 -20.52 -14.25 26.51
C ILE A 152 -21.14 -13.92 27.87
N GLY A 153 -20.79 -14.68 28.91
CA GLY A 153 -21.31 -14.51 30.27
C GLY A 153 -22.79 -14.89 30.43
N ILE A 154 -23.33 -15.74 29.57
CA ILE A 154 -24.72 -16.22 29.64
C ILE A 154 -24.75 -17.73 29.90
N THR A 155 -25.56 -18.15 30.87
CA THR A 155 -25.62 -19.56 31.31
C THR A 155 -26.13 -20.54 30.25
N SER A 156 -27.00 -20.12 29.33
CA SER A 156 -27.53 -20.98 28.27
C SER A 156 -26.49 -21.36 27.19
N PHE A 157 -25.35 -20.67 27.16
CA PHE A 157 -24.21 -21.01 26.28
C PHE A 157 -23.07 -21.74 27.01
N ALA A 158 -23.25 -22.10 28.29
CA ALA A 158 -22.29 -22.92 29.02
C ALA A 158 -22.38 -24.38 28.58
N PHE A 159 -21.23 -25.07 28.59
CA PHE A 159 -21.09 -26.46 28.16
C PHE A 159 -21.46 -26.70 26.69
N ASP A 160 -21.29 -25.68 25.86
CA ASP A 160 -21.46 -25.69 24.40
C ASP A 160 -20.11 -25.41 23.71
N PRO A 161 -19.17 -26.39 23.71
CA PRO A 161 -17.83 -26.17 23.21
C PRO A 161 -17.84 -25.97 21.69
N SER A 162 -17.09 -24.98 21.23
CA SER A 162 -16.98 -24.66 19.80
C SER A 162 -16.35 -25.81 19.02
N THR A 163 -16.75 -26.01 17.76
CA THR A 163 -16.17 -27.03 16.87
C THR A 163 -15.11 -26.48 15.93
N SER A 164 -15.14 -25.19 15.62
CA SER A 164 -14.20 -24.49 14.75
C SER A 164 -13.66 -23.21 15.40
N TYR A 165 -12.62 -22.64 14.80
CA TYR A 165 -12.13 -21.32 15.16
C TYR A 165 -13.04 -20.24 14.55
N SER A 166 -13.18 -19.11 15.25
CA SER A 166 -13.55 -17.86 14.57
C SER A 166 -12.41 -17.41 13.64
N PRO A 167 -12.67 -16.81 12.47
CA PRO A 167 -11.64 -16.43 11.48
C PRO A 167 -10.42 -15.69 12.06
N LEU A 168 -10.62 -14.74 12.98
CA LEU A 168 -9.49 -14.02 13.60
C LEU A 168 -8.61 -14.96 14.45
N ALA A 169 -9.22 -15.86 15.22
CA ALA A 169 -8.47 -16.83 16.02
C ALA A 169 -7.70 -17.82 15.13
N GLU A 170 -8.30 -18.23 14.00
CA GLU A 170 -7.65 -19.07 12.99
C GLU A 170 -6.41 -18.38 12.39
N ILE A 171 -6.53 -17.10 12.01
CA ILE A 171 -5.39 -16.32 11.52
C ILE A 171 -4.27 -16.29 12.56
N LEU A 172 -4.57 -15.98 13.83
CA LEU A 172 -3.55 -15.93 14.88
C LEU A 172 -2.79 -17.26 15.01
N VAL A 173 -3.51 -18.38 15.01
CA VAL A 173 -2.91 -19.73 15.08
C VAL A 173 -2.08 -20.02 13.82
N SER A 174 -2.55 -19.65 12.64
CA SER A 174 -1.83 -19.82 11.37
C SER A 174 -0.52 -19.02 11.33
N LEU A 175 -0.49 -17.86 11.99
CA LEU A 175 0.70 -17.02 12.17
C LEU A 175 1.63 -17.52 13.30
N GLY A 176 1.33 -18.68 13.88
CA GLY A 176 2.16 -19.35 14.88
C GLY A 176 1.88 -18.95 16.33
N ALA A 177 0.81 -18.21 16.63
CA ALA A 177 0.46 -17.85 18.00
C ALA A 177 -0.03 -19.05 18.81
N VAL A 178 0.11 -18.95 20.14
CA VAL A 178 -0.36 -19.95 21.11
C VAL A 178 -1.54 -19.38 21.91
N LEU A 179 -2.75 -19.85 21.62
CA LEU A 179 -3.94 -19.46 22.39
C LEU A 179 -4.03 -20.30 23.67
N TYR A 180 -4.27 -19.66 24.81
CA TYR A 180 -4.13 -20.34 26.11
C TYR A 180 -5.24 -20.05 27.14
N CYS A 181 -6.01 -18.98 26.96
CA CYS A 181 -7.17 -18.70 27.80
C CYS A 181 -8.16 -17.77 27.08
N LYS A 182 -9.38 -17.72 27.63
CA LYS A 182 -10.34 -16.66 27.34
C LYS A 182 -10.64 -15.81 28.56
N THR A 183 -11.02 -14.56 28.33
CA THR A 183 -11.15 -13.55 29.38
C THR A 183 -12.58 -13.10 29.61
N ASN A 184 -12.84 -12.75 30.88
CA ASN A 184 -14.16 -12.45 31.41
C ASN A 184 -14.76 -11.16 30.84
N VAL A 185 -16.08 -11.17 30.71
CA VAL A 185 -16.91 -10.16 30.03
C VAL A 185 -18.18 -9.90 30.86
N PRO A 186 -18.88 -8.77 30.70
CA PRO A 186 -20.18 -8.62 31.32
C PRO A 186 -21.23 -9.50 30.64
N GLN A 187 -22.32 -9.78 31.37
CA GLN A 187 -23.47 -10.52 30.83
C GLN A 187 -23.90 -9.95 29.47
N ALA A 188 -23.91 -10.82 28.45
CA ALA A 188 -24.26 -10.50 27.07
C ALA A 188 -23.39 -9.43 26.38
N LEU A 189 -22.24 -9.05 26.96
CA LEU A 189 -21.38 -7.96 26.50
C LEU A 189 -22.02 -6.55 26.64
N MET A 190 -23.13 -6.41 27.36
CA MET A 190 -24.07 -5.27 27.29
C MET A 190 -23.86 -4.16 28.32
N THR A 191 -22.67 -4.06 28.93
CA THR A 191 -22.33 -2.93 29.80
C THR A 191 -20.83 -2.61 29.79
N ALA A 192 -20.47 -1.44 30.32
CA ALA A 192 -19.09 -0.99 30.50
C ALA A 192 -18.51 -1.42 31.88
N ASP A 193 -18.90 -2.61 32.31
CA ASP A 193 -18.38 -3.33 33.49
C ASP A 193 -18.01 -4.76 33.09
N SER A 194 -17.50 -5.59 34.00
CA SER A 194 -17.16 -7.00 33.70
C SER A 194 -17.62 -7.95 34.79
N GLU A 195 -18.94 -8.13 34.88
CA GLU A 195 -19.60 -9.11 35.75
C GLU A 195 -20.64 -9.90 34.97
N ASN A 196 -20.79 -11.17 35.27
CA ASN A 196 -21.91 -11.99 34.81
C ASN A 196 -22.25 -13.05 35.86
N ASN A 197 -23.42 -13.68 35.76
CA ASN A 197 -23.82 -14.68 36.76
C ASN A 197 -23.08 -16.02 36.59
N LEU A 198 -22.45 -16.26 35.44
CA LEU A 198 -21.77 -17.52 35.14
C LEU A 198 -20.40 -17.62 35.81
N PHE A 199 -19.56 -16.59 35.68
CA PHE A 199 -18.19 -16.52 36.21
C PHE A 199 -18.01 -15.48 37.31
N GLY A 200 -19.00 -14.61 37.55
CA GLY A 200 -18.90 -13.53 38.53
C GLY A 200 -18.13 -12.30 38.01
N ARG A 201 -17.70 -11.46 38.95
CA ARG A 201 -17.10 -10.14 38.67
C ARG A 201 -15.58 -10.21 38.52
N THR A 202 -15.07 -9.50 37.51
CA THR A 202 -13.65 -9.15 37.39
C THR A 202 -13.36 -7.90 38.21
N THR A 203 -12.40 -7.96 39.13
CA THR A 203 -11.96 -6.77 39.89
C THR A 203 -10.81 -6.05 39.20
N ASN A 204 -10.74 -4.72 39.35
CA ASN A 204 -9.67 -3.94 38.77
C ASN A 204 -8.35 -4.15 39.53
N PRO A 205 -7.24 -4.51 38.85
CA PRO A 205 -5.97 -4.78 39.50
C PRO A 205 -5.24 -3.54 40.02
N ARG A 206 -5.60 -2.33 39.57
CA ARG A 206 -4.97 -1.08 40.04
C ARG A 206 -5.62 -0.55 41.30
N ASN A 207 -6.91 -0.85 41.49
CA ASN A 207 -7.70 -0.44 42.65
C ASN A 207 -9.01 -1.25 42.67
N ARG A 208 -9.15 -2.16 43.65
CA ARG A 208 -10.26 -3.11 43.72
C ARG A 208 -11.62 -2.48 44.08
N TYR A 209 -11.65 -1.20 44.44
CA TYR A 209 -12.88 -0.44 44.62
C TYR A 209 -13.54 -0.08 43.28
N LEU A 210 -12.74 -0.05 42.20
CA LEU A 210 -13.13 0.45 40.89
C LEU A 210 -13.43 -0.69 39.92
N THR A 211 -14.27 -0.43 38.92
CA THR A 211 -14.53 -1.39 37.84
C THR A 211 -13.29 -1.62 36.98
N ALA A 212 -13.13 -2.86 36.49
CA ALA A 212 -12.16 -3.18 35.43
C ALA A 212 -12.59 -2.64 34.05
N GLY A 213 -13.75 -2.00 33.95
CA GLY A 213 -14.36 -1.56 32.69
C GLY A 213 -14.97 -2.71 31.91
N GLY A 214 -15.55 -2.39 30.76
CA GLY A 214 -16.24 -3.38 29.93
C GLY A 214 -16.46 -2.92 28.49
N SER A 215 -16.84 -3.82 27.59
CA SER A 215 -17.18 -5.22 27.87
C SER A 215 -16.00 -6.21 27.86
N THR A 216 -14.75 -5.72 27.81
CA THR A 216 -13.54 -6.57 27.80
C THR A 216 -12.64 -6.33 29.02
N GLY A 217 -13.21 -6.25 30.23
CA GLY A 217 -12.47 -5.98 31.46
C GLY A 217 -11.54 -7.11 31.88
N GLY A 218 -11.86 -8.37 31.55
CA GLY A 218 -10.98 -9.51 31.77
C GLY A 218 -9.63 -9.37 31.06
N GLU A 219 -9.61 -9.01 29.77
CA GLU A 219 -8.35 -8.70 29.06
C GLU A 219 -7.61 -7.55 29.72
N GLY A 220 -8.32 -6.46 30.03
CA GLY A 220 -7.71 -5.29 30.67
C GLY A 220 -7.00 -5.64 31.99
N ALA A 221 -7.65 -6.42 32.84
CA ALA A 221 -7.09 -6.88 34.11
C ALA A 221 -5.92 -7.86 33.91
N LEU A 222 -6.05 -8.82 32.99
CA LEU A 222 -5.02 -9.82 32.69
C LEU A 222 -3.75 -9.16 32.14
N VAL A 223 -3.89 -8.23 31.20
CA VAL A 223 -2.79 -7.48 30.58
C VAL A 223 -2.12 -6.55 31.60
N ALA A 224 -2.90 -5.88 32.46
CA ALA A 224 -2.33 -5.04 33.52
C ALA A 224 -1.50 -5.82 34.56
N LEU A 225 -1.87 -7.08 34.82
CA LEU A 225 -1.11 -7.99 35.67
C LEU A 225 -0.01 -8.77 34.92
N ARG A 226 0.19 -8.46 33.63
CA ARG A 226 1.16 -9.11 32.73
C ARG A 226 0.94 -10.64 32.58
N GLY A 227 -0.25 -11.13 32.94
CA GLY A 227 -0.66 -12.51 32.62
C GLY A 227 -0.89 -12.73 31.13
N SER A 228 -0.99 -11.63 30.38
CA SER A 228 -0.89 -11.52 28.92
C SER A 228 -0.09 -10.26 28.58
N VAL A 229 0.63 -10.25 27.45
CA VAL A 229 1.23 -9.02 26.89
C VAL A 229 0.41 -8.43 25.75
N LEU A 230 -0.51 -9.23 25.20
CA LEU A 230 -1.34 -8.94 24.04
C LEU A 230 -2.57 -9.86 24.05
N GLY A 231 -3.76 -9.27 23.95
CA GLY A 231 -5.01 -10.00 23.78
C GLY A 231 -5.93 -9.37 22.75
N MET A 232 -6.83 -10.17 22.16
CA MET A 232 -7.82 -9.70 21.21
C MET A 232 -9.17 -9.45 21.87
N ALA A 233 -9.74 -8.30 21.55
CA ALA A 233 -10.95 -7.75 22.14
C ALA A 233 -11.92 -7.29 21.04
N THR A 234 -13.10 -6.79 21.45
CA THR A 234 -14.10 -6.24 20.52
C THR A 234 -14.68 -4.92 21.04
N ASP A 235 -15.13 -4.05 20.14
CA ASP A 235 -15.63 -2.71 20.43
C ASP A 235 -16.80 -2.32 19.53
N ILE A 236 -17.94 -2.00 20.13
CA ILE A 236 -19.12 -1.41 19.47
C ILE A 236 -19.52 -0.05 20.06
N ALA A 237 -19.06 0.24 21.29
CA ALA A 237 -19.36 1.47 22.01
C ALA A 237 -18.21 1.92 22.94
N GLY A 238 -17.06 1.25 22.92
CA GLY A 238 -15.94 1.49 23.84
C GLY A 238 -15.31 0.24 24.46
N SER A 239 -15.76 -0.97 24.11
CA SER A 239 -15.37 -2.20 24.80
C SER A 239 -13.90 -2.63 24.70
N ILE A 240 -13.08 -1.97 23.87
CA ILE A 240 -11.60 -2.05 23.92
C ILE A 240 -11.04 -0.91 24.76
N ARG A 241 -11.57 0.29 24.54
CA ARG A 241 -11.07 1.57 25.05
C ARG A 241 -11.32 1.79 26.53
N ILE A 242 -12.51 1.44 27.02
CA ILE A 242 -12.92 1.58 28.41
C ILE A 242 -12.09 0.66 29.32
N PRO A 243 -11.93 -0.65 29.04
CA PRO A 243 -11.00 -1.50 29.79
C PRO A 243 -9.55 -1.00 29.73
N ALA A 244 -9.09 -0.48 28.59
CA ALA A 244 -7.74 0.06 28.46
C ALA A 244 -7.52 1.26 29.40
N LEU A 245 -8.48 2.19 29.46
CA LEU A 245 -8.50 3.28 30.44
C LEU A 245 -8.50 2.74 31.87
N CYS A 246 -9.45 1.86 32.23
CA CYS A 246 -9.65 1.45 33.62
C CYS A 246 -8.43 0.74 34.22
N ASN A 247 -7.74 -0.07 33.41
CA ASN A 247 -6.63 -0.90 33.88
C ASN A 247 -5.24 -0.28 33.60
N GLY A 248 -5.19 0.81 32.83
CA GLY A 248 -3.97 1.53 32.50
C GLY A 248 -3.09 0.76 31.50
N VAL A 249 -3.72 0.25 30.44
CA VAL A 249 -3.08 -0.49 29.34
C VAL A 249 -3.40 0.17 27.99
N TYR A 250 -2.84 -0.33 26.90
CA TYR A 250 -3.10 0.19 25.56
C TYR A 250 -4.25 -0.55 24.90
N GLY A 251 -5.09 0.16 24.15
CA GLY A 251 -6.19 -0.43 23.39
C GLY A 251 -6.34 0.25 22.04
N PHE A 252 -6.41 -0.54 20.96
CA PHE A 252 -6.63 -0.03 19.61
C PHE A 252 -7.92 -0.58 19.02
N LYS A 253 -8.82 0.33 18.64
CA LYS A 253 -9.99 0.03 17.83
C LYS A 253 -9.71 0.44 16.38
N PRO A 254 -9.53 -0.50 15.44
CA PRO A 254 -9.44 -0.16 14.01
C PRO A 254 -10.80 0.32 13.48
N SER A 255 -10.84 0.78 12.23
CA SER A 255 -12.11 0.87 11.49
C SER A 255 -12.74 -0.50 11.32
N SER A 256 -14.04 -0.52 11.03
CA SER A 256 -14.74 -1.74 10.64
C SER A 256 -14.13 -2.38 9.41
N CYS A 257 -14.30 -3.71 9.31
CA CYS A 257 -13.87 -4.49 8.15
C CYS A 257 -12.36 -4.52 7.87
N VAL A 258 -11.49 -4.04 8.78
CA VAL A 258 -10.03 -4.06 8.58
C VAL A 258 -9.40 -5.40 8.95
N ILE A 259 -9.88 -5.99 10.04
CA ILE A 259 -9.51 -7.32 10.50
C ILE A 259 -10.78 -8.13 10.77
N PRO A 260 -10.71 -9.47 10.75
CA PRO A 260 -11.89 -10.30 10.86
C PRO A 260 -12.66 -10.07 12.16
N PHE A 261 -13.99 -10.01 12.01
CA PHE A 261 -14.92 -9.90 13.13
C PHE A 261 -15.95 -11.03 13.12
N SER A 262 -16.25 -11.60 11.96
CA SER A 262 -17.30 -12.61 11.80
C SER A 262 -17.00 -13.89 12.59
N GLY A 263 -18.02 -14.75 12.72
CA GLY A 263 -17.87 -16.06 13.35
C GLY A 263 -17.58 -16.01 14.85
N GLN A 264 -17.96 -14.93 15.55
CA GLN A 264 -17.92 -14.83 17.01
C GLN A 264 -19.30 -15.11 17.63
N ARG A 265 -19.33 -15.51 18.90
CA ARG A 265 -20.58 -15.56 19.67
C ARG A 265 -21.06 -14.14 19.96
N MET A 266 -22.29 -13.83 19.52
CA MET A 266 -22.87 -12.51 19.66
C MET A 266 -24.23 -12.56 20.37
N PRO A 267 -24.64 -11.47 21.05
CA PRO A 267 -25.90 -11.39 21.81
C PRO A 267 -27.13 -11.11 20.93
N TYR A 268 -27.06 -11.46 19.64
CA TYR A 268 -28.12 -11.26 18.65
C TYR A 268 -28.26 -12.49 17.75
N ALA A 269 -29.37 -12.59 17.03
CA ALA A 269 -29.65 -13.73 16.16
C ALA A 269 -28.65 -13.80 14.98
N PRO A 270 -28.33 -15.01 14.46
CA PRO A 270 -27.54 -15.14 13.24
C PRO A 270 -28.13 -14.34 12.08
N GLY A 271 -27.30 -13.66 11.30
CA GLY A 271 -27.70 -12.78 10.19
C GLY A 271 -27.90 -11.32 10.61
N TRP A 272 -27.70 -10.97 11.88
CA TRP A 272 -27.71 -9.58 12.36
C TRP A 272 -26.38 -8.87 12.11
N GLU A 273 -25.33 -9.60 11.74
CA GLU A 273 -24.01 -9.03 11.52
C GLU A 273 -24.07 -7.88 10.50
N GLY A 274 -23.67 -6.68 10.92
CA GLY A 274 -23.70 -5.48 10.08
C GLY A 274 -24.98 -4.65 10.14
N VAL A 275 -25.99 -5.04 10.92
CA VAL A 275 -27.21 -4.24 11.12
C VAL A 275 -26.99 -3.24 12.25
N GLY A 276 -27.09 -1.94 11.96
CA GLY A 276 -26.87 -0.86 12.92
C GLY A 276 -25.43 -0.39 12.99
N ILE A 277 -24.86 -0.26 14.20
CA ILE A 277 -23.45 0.09 14.39
C ILE A 277 -22.62 -1.18 14.25
N VAL A 278 -21.64 -1.16 13.34
CA VAL A 278 -20.77 -2.32 13.08
C VAL A 278 -19.73 -2.43 14.20
N ALA A 279 -19.71 -3.57 14.88
CA ALA A 279 -18.70 -3.88 15.89
C ALA A 279 -17.35 -4.25 15.24
N ASN A 280 -16.25 -4.01 15.95
CA ASN A 280 -14.90 -4.26 15.42
C ASN A 280 -14.08 -5.11 16.39
N ALA A 281 -13.15 -5.88 15.87
CA ALA A 281 -12.11 -6.54 16.66
C ALA A 281 -10.87 -5.64 16.76
N GLY A 282 -10.08 -5.78 17.81
CA GLY A 282 -8.81 -5.05 17.96
C GLY A 282 -8.02 -5.45 19.20
N PRO A 283 -6.75 -5.05 19.31
CA PRO A 283 -5.86 -5.50 20.38
C PRO A 283 -5.93 -4.64 21.65
N ILE A 284 -5.79 -5.30 22.80
CA ILE A 284 -5.37 -4.70 24.08
C ILE A 284 -3.97 -5.22 24.39
N ALA A 285 -3.03 -4.33 24.72
CA ALA A 285 -1.63 -4.72 24.90
C ALA A 285 -0.89 -3.89 25.96
N THR A 286 0.32 -4.35 26.29
CA THR A 286 1.23 -3.67 27.23
C THR A 286 2.00 -2.52 26.60
N SER A 287 2.03 -2.42 25.26
CA SER A 287 2.70 -1.34 24.53
C SER A 287 1.99 -0.98 23.22
N ALA A 288 2.19 0.25 22.74
CA ALA A 288 1.67 0.69 21.45
C ALA A 288 2.28 -0.06 20.26
N ARG A 289 3.57 -0.46 20.36
CA ARG A 289 4.21 -1.26 19.31
C ARG A 289 3.63 -2.66 19.23
N ALA A 290 3.20 -3.25 20.36
CA ALA A 290 2.54 -4.56 20.35
C ALA A 290 1.19 -4.50 19.62
N CYS A 291 0.37 -3.45 19.84
CA CYS A 291 -0.85 -3.22 19.08
C CYS A 291 -0.55 -3.09 17.57
N SER A 292 0.49 -2.34 17.20
CA SER A 292 0.87 -2.15 15.79
C SER A 292 1.35 -3.45 15.14
N PHE A 293 2.17 -4.21 15.87
CA PHE A 293 2.78 -5.46 15.42
C PHE A 293 1.73 -6.53 15.11
N VAL A 294 0.73 -6.71 15.97
CA VAL A 294 -0.33 -7.69 15.71
C VAL A 294 -1.25 -7.25 14.56
N MET A 295 -1.58 -5.95 14.46
CA MET A 295 -2.37 -5.44 13.34
C MET A 295 -1.65 -5.65 12.01
N TRP A 296 -0.36 -5.33 11.96
CA TRP A 296 0.49 -5.61 10.79
C TRP A 296 0.50 -7.10 10.45
N SER A 297 0.70 -7.97 11.45
CA SER A 297 0.76 -9.42 11.24
C SER A 297 -0.55 -9.97 10.67
N ILE A 298 -1.69 -9.55 11.21
CA ILE A 298 -3.02 -9.97 10.73
C ILE A 298 -3.27 -9.47 9.31
N MET A 299 -3.01 -8.18 9.04
CA MET A 299 -3.28 -7.61 7.72
C MET A 299 -2.39 -8.21 6.62
N LYS A 300 -1.16 -8.63 6.97
CA LYS A 300 -0.27 -9.37 6.05
C LYS A 300 -0.74 -10.79 5.75
N ALA A 301 -1.60 -11.37 6.58
CA ALA A 301 -2.19 -12.68 6.36
C ALA A 301 -3.38 -12.68 5.38
N THR A 302 -3.65 -11.55 4.71
CA THR A 302 -4.75 -11.39 3.73
C THR A 302 -6.11 -11.81 4.32
N PRO A 303 -6.58 -11.13 5.38
CA PRO A 303 -7.74 -11.56 6.18
C PRO A 303 -9.05 -11.73 5.38
N SER A 304 -9.18 -11.04 4.24
CA SER A 304 -10.31 -11.19 3.31
C SER A 304 -10.51 -12.60 2.77
N ASN A 305 -9.49 -13.46 2.82
CA ASN A 305 -9.60 -14.85 2.35
C ASN A 305 -10.36 -15.75 3.33
N LEU A 306 -10.42 -15.37 4.61
CA LEU A 306 -11.13 -16.13 5.66
C LEU A 306 -12.42 -15.43 6.11
N ASP A 307 -12.46 -14.10 6.04
CA ASP A 307 -13.65 -13.32 6.39
C ASP A 307 -14.02 -12.39 5.21
N PRO A 308 -15.10 -12.69 4.47
CA PRO A 308 -15.50 -11.90 3.30
C PRO A 308 -15.95 -10.48 3.67
N SER A 309 -16.22 -10.20 4.95
CA SER A 309 -16.52 -8.84 5.41
C SER A 309 -15.27 -7.96 5.49
N CYS A 310 -14.05 -8.52 5.38
CA CYS A 310 -12.81 -7.77 5.43
C CYS A 310 -12.48 -7.09 4.10
N LEU A 311 -12.13 -5.80 4.18
CA LEU A 311 -11.61 -5.03 3.05
C LEU A 311 -10.16 -5.41 2.75
N ARG A 312 -9.84 -5.57 1.47
CA ARG A 312 -8.46 -5.75 0.99
C ARG A 312 -7.73 -4.39 0.96
N ILE A 313 -7.23 -3.98 2.12
CA ILE A 313 -6.47 -2.73 2.28
C ILE A 313 -4.99 -3.05 2.53
N PRO A 314 -4.04 -2.53 1.74
CA PRO A 314 -2.63 -2.75 1.98
C PRO A 314 -2.16 -2.06 3.27
N TRP A 315 -1.28 -2.70 4.03
CA TRP A 315 -0.62 -2.06 5.17
C TRP A 315 0.36 -0.98 4.71
N VAL A 316 0.16 0.26 5.16
CA VAL A 316 1.09 1.37 4.90
C VAL A 316 2.22 1.34 5.93
N ASP A 317 3.45 1.10 5.46
CA ASP A 317 4.64 0.96 6.30
C ASP A 317 4.90 2.21 7.18
N SER A 318 5.15 1.97 8.47
CA SER A 318 5.45 2.99 9.48
C SER A 318 6.69 3.85 9.17
N SER A 319 7.61 3.38 8.33
CA SER A 319 8.77 4.13 7.83
C SER A 319 8.37 5.36 7.03
N VAL A 320 7.21 5.33 6.36
CA VAL A 320 6.62 6.49 5.67
C VAL A 320 6.20 7.58 6.67
N LEU A 321 5.82 7.19 7.89
CA LEU A 321 5.30 8.09 8.93
C LEU A 321 6.34 8.54 9.96
N SER A 322 7.46 7.81 10.08
CA SER A 322 8.63 8.26 10.83
C SER A 322 9.24 9.59 10.32
N ARG A 323 8.76 10.08 9.17
CA ARG A 323 9.13 11.33 8.50
C ARG A 323 8.18 12.51 8.79
N VAL A 324 7.12 12.32 9.57
CA VAL A 324 6.20 13.41 9.94
C VAL A 324 6.80 14.19 11.09
N GLU A 325 7.28 15.40 10.81
CA GLU A 325 7.73 16.34 11.82
C GLU A 325 6.53 16.78 12.69
N PRO A 326 6.62 16.76 14.03
CA PRO A 326 5.54 17.21 14.91
C PRO A 326 5.02 18.61 14.60
N SER A 327 5.89 19.50 14.11
CA SER A 327 5.56 20.86 13.67
C SER A 327 4.52 20.93 12.54
N LYS A 328 4.29 19.82 11.83
CA LYS A 328 3.33 19.72 10.74
C LYS A 328 1.98 19.15 11.17
N LEU A 329 1.88 18.60 12.40
CA LEU A 329 0.64 17.99 12.89
C LEU A 329 -0.35 19.05 13.35
N ARG A 330 -1.60 18.93 12.88
CA ARG A 330 -2.75 19.71 13.32
C ARG A 330 -3.68 18.83 14.15
N ILE A 331 -3.68 19.01 15.45
CA ILE A 331 -4.37 18.14 16.41
C ILE A 331 -5.55 18.87 17.00
N GLY A 332 -6.76 18.34 16.77
CA GLY A 332 -7.98 18.80 17.42
C GLY A 332 -7.95 18.42 18.91
N VAL A 333 -8.28 19.33 19.80
CA VAL A 333 -8.33 19.08 21.25
C VAL A 333 -9.78 19.25 21.69
N VAL A 334 -10.38 18.15 22.10
CA VAL A 334 -11.72 18.11 22.69
C VAL A 334 -11.53 17.94 24.19
N VAL A 335 -11.89 18.98 24.95
CA VAL A 335 -11.78 18.96 26.41
C VAL A 335 -12.88 18.10 27.02
N ASP A 336 -14.12 18.30 26.55
CA ASP A 336 -15.30 17.54 26.94
C ASP A 336 -16.24 17.30 25.76
N ASP A 337 -17.21 16.40 25.94
CA ASP A 337 -18.18 16.02 24.91
C ASP A 337 -19.42 16.94 24.86
N GLY A 338 -19.42 18.06 25.57
CA GLY A 338 -20.58 18.96 25.69
C GLY A 338 -21.72 18.42 26.57
N LEU A 339 -21.54 17.25 27.21
CA LEU A 339 -22.60 16.58 27.99
C LEU A 339 -22.16 16.21 29.40
N PHE A 340 -20.91 15.78 29.56
CA PHE A 340 -20.34 15.35 30.82
C PHE A 340 -18.99 16.01 31.05
N THR A 341 -18.82 16.61 32.22
CA THR A 341 -17.64 17.39 32.56
C THR A 341 -16.51 16.49 33.06
N PRO A 342 -15.28 16.61 32.53
CA PRO A 342 -14.16 15.81 33.01
C PRO A 342 -13.75 16.14 34.43
N THR A 343 -13.43 15.13 35.25
CA THR A 343 -12.98 15.28 36.64
C THR A 343 -11.57 15.89 36.74
N PRO A 344 -11.17 16.43 37.91
CA PRO A 344 -9.86 17.06 38.08
C PRO A 344 -8.65 16.27 37.55
N PRO A 345 -8.47 14.95 37.84
CA PRO A 345 -7.33 14.20 37.31
C PRO A 345 -7.36 14.09 35.78
N VAL A 346 -8.54 13.95 35.17
CA VAL A 346 -8.67 13.84 33.71
C VAL A 346 -8.31 15.16 33.04
N ARG A 347 -8.81 16.29 33.55
CA ARG A 347 -8.45 17.63 33.03
C ARG A 347 -6.96 17.88 33.12
N ARG A 348 -6.34 17.57 34.27
CA ARG A 348 -4.89 17.68 34.44
C ARG A 348 -4.14 16.83 33.40
N GLY A 349 -4.54 15.57 33.22
CA GLY A 349 -3.93 14.70 32.21
C GLY A 349 -4.03 15.27 30.79
N MET A 350 -5.18 15.84 30.43
CA MET A 350 -5.40 16.52 29.14
C MET A 350 -4.53 17.77 28.98
N ASP A 351 -4.42 18.61 30.02
CA ASP A 351 -3.60 19.82 30.03
C ASP A 351 -2.11 19.48 29.89
N GLU A 352 -1.63 18.49 30.63
CA GLU A 352 -0.25 18.01 30.55
C GLU A 352 0.09 17.45 29.18
N CYS A 353 -0.82 16.66 28.58
CA CYS A 353 -0.63 16.11 27.23
C CYS A 353 -0.63 17.22 26.17
N SER A 354 -1.56 18.16 26.26
CA SER A 354 -1.62 19.32 25.36
C SER A 354 -0.35 20.16 25.48
N ALA A 355 0.13 20.42 26.69
CA ALA A 355 1.39 21.12 26.92
C ALA A 355 2.62 20.37 26.36
N LYS A 356 2.63 19.03 26.42
CA LYS A 356 3.70 18.20 25.81
C LYS A 356 3.67 18.30 24.28
N LEU A 357 2.49 18.15 23.66
CA LEU A 357 2.33 18.23 22.21
C LEU A 357 2.64 19.63 21.65
N SER A 358 2.18 20.68 22.34
CA SER A 358 2.50 22.05 21.98
C SER A 358 4.00 22.34 22.07
N ARG A 359 4.69 21.85 23.12
CA ARG A 359 6.16 21.96 23.23
C ARG A 359 6.91 21.19 22.15
N ALA A 360 6.35 20.08 21.66
CA ALA A 360 6.90 19.32 20.54
C ALA A 360 6.71 20.05 19.19
N GLY A 361 5.89 21.11 19.12
CA GLY A 361 5.66 21.92 17.93
C GLY A 361 4.32 21.67 17.24
N ALA A 362 3.49 20.75 17.73
CA ALA A 362 2.19 20.47 17.12
C ALA A 362 1.24 21.67 17.23
N THR A 363 0.44 21.90 16.19
CA THR A 363 -0.62 22.92 16.19
C THR A 363 -1.86 22.33 16.86
N LEU A 364 -2.22 22.86 18.02
CA LEU A 364 -3.42 22.43 18.75
C LEU A 364 -4.60 23.32 18.40
N ILE A 365 -5.74 22.71 18.05
CA ILE A 365 -6.95 23.40 17.61
C ILE A 365 -8.08 22.98 18.57
N PRO A 366 -8.66 23.90 19.36
CA PRO A 366 -9.82 23.56 20.17
C PRO A 366 -11.00 23.11 19.29
N ILE A 367 -11.63 22.00 19.66
CA ILE A 367 -12.77 21.42 18.93
C ILE A 367 -13.94 21.20 19.90
N GLU A 368 -15.13 21.61 19.48
CA GLU A 368 -16.39 21.26 20.11
C GLU A 368 -17.09 20.18 19.28
N LEU A 369 -17.59 19.13 19.92
CA LEU A 369 -18.25 18.03 19.21
C LEU A 369 -19.70 18.40 18.84
N PRO A 370 -20.07 18.38 17.55
CA PRO A 370 -21.42 18.75 17.13
C PRO A 370 -22.44 17.65 17.46
N LEU A 371 -23.64 18.09 17.86
CA LEU A 371 -24.86 17.26 17.97
C LEU A 371 -24.74 15.99 18.84
N MET A 372 -24.03 16.09 19.98
CA MET A 372 -23.79 14.93 20.84
C MET A 372 -25.06 14.35 21.48
N VAL A 373 -26.10 15.15 21.75
CA VAL A 373 -27.39 14.65 22.28
C VAL A 373 -28.09 13.78 21.24
N GLU A 374 -28.15 14.26 20.01
CA GLU A 374 -28.74 13.58 18.87
C GLU A 374 -27.95 12.31 18.54
N ALA A 375 -26.62 12.38 18.56
CA ALA A 375 -25.77 11.23 18.34
C ALA A 375 -25.99 10.13 19.39
N LEU A 376 -26.10 10.48 20.68
CA LEU A 376 -26.39 9.50 21.72
C LEU A 376 -27.75 8.84 21.58
N THR A 377 -28.75 9.61 21.18
CA THR A 377 -30.09 9.07 20.90
C THR A 377 -30.03 8.12 19.72
N LEU A 378 -29.37 8.52 18.64
CA LEU A 378 -29.17 7.68 17.46
C LEU A 378 -28.41 6.40 17.77
N ILE A 379 -27.31 6.48 18.54
CA ILE A 379 -26.54 5.31 19.00
C ILE A 379 -27.44 4.34 19.76
N ARG A 380 -28.22 4.84 20.72
CA ARG A 380 -29.14 4.01 21.50
C ARG A 380 -30.15 3.31 20.60
N GLU A 381 -30.76 4.02 19.66
CA GLU A 381 -31.74 3.43 18.73
C GLU A 381 -31.10 2.41 17.78
N MET A 382 -29.89 2.66 17.29
CA MET A 382 -29.16 1.76 16.40
C MET A 382 -28.62 0.51 17.10
N LEU A 383 -28.33 0.57 18.40
CA LEU A 383 -27.93 -0.61 19.19
C LEU A 383 -29.12 -1.51 19.56
N THR A 384 -30.36 -1.01 19.47
CA THR A 384 -31.58 -1.74 19.87
C THR A 384 -32.55 -1.98 18.72
N VAL A 385 -32.07 -2.05 17.47
CA VAL A 385 -32.92 -2.19 16.26
C VAL A 385 -33.82 -3.43 16.32
N ASN A 386 -33.32 -4.54 16.89
CA ASN A 386 -34.03 -5.82 16.94
C ASN A 386 -35.11 -5.94 18.00
N GLY A 387 -35.12 -5.03 18.97
CA GLY A 387 -35.74 -5.34 20.25
C GLY A 387 -34.98 -6.45 20.98
N SER A 388 -35.08 -6.49 22.30
CA SER A 388 -34.26 -7.42 23.09
C SER A 388 -34.83 -8.84 23.18
N ASP A 389 -35.82 -9.18 22.37
CA ASP A 389 -36.60 -10.42 22.50
C ASP A 389 -35.75 -11.68 22.34
N TYR A 390 -34.87 -11.70 21.34
CA TYR A 390 -33.96 -12.84 21.11
C TYR A 390 -33.04 -13.08 22.32
N LEU A 391 -32.35 -12.02 22.76
CA LEU A 391 -31.43 -12.07 23.89
C LEU A 391 -32.16 -12.40 25.19
N MET A 392 -33.29 -11.76 25.45
CA MET A 392 -34.11 -12.03 26.63
C MET A 392 -34.67 -13.47 26.61
N GLY A 393 -35.01 -14.01 25.44
CA GLY A 393 -35.40 -15.41 25.29
C GLY A 393 -34.29 -16.37 25.73
N ILE A 394 -33.04 -16.08 25.34
CA ILE A 394 -31.85 -16.86 25.71
C ILE A 394 -31.51 -16.75 27.20
N ILE A 395 -31.64 -15.56 27.79
CA ILE A 395 -31.40 -15.34 29.23
C ILE A 395 -32.51 -16.02 30.06
N ASN A 396 -33.77 -15.88 29.64
CA ASN A 396 -34.92 -16.45 30.34
C ASN A 396 -34.99 -17.98 30.24
N SER A 397 -34.33 -18.61 29.26
CA SER A 397 -34.40 -20.08 29.08
C SER A 397 -33.77 -20.86 30.24
N THR A 398 -32.85 -20.26 30.99
CA THR A 398 -32.25 -20.83 32.22
C THR A 398 -32.77 -20.16 33.50
N GLY A 399 -33.64 -19.15 33.37
CA GLY A 399 -34.14 -18.33 34.47
C GLY A 399 -33.10 -17.39 35.08
N GLU A 400 -32.03 -17.05 34.35
CA GLU A 400 -30.95 -16.18 34.82
C GLU A 400 -31.41 -14.71 34.93
N PRO A 401 -31.20 -14.01 36.06
CA PRO A 401 -31.55 -12.60 36.19
C PRO A 401 -30.55 -11.68 35.47
N LEU A 402 -30.97 -10.47 35.12
CA LEU A 402 -30.05 -9.44 34.66
C LEU A 402 -29.15 -8.97 35.81
N ILE A 403 -27.85 -8.83 35.54
CA ILE A 403 -26.93 -8.21 36.50
C ILE A 403 -27.28 -6.71 36.71
N PRO A 404 -26.91 -6.11 37.86
CA PRO A 404 -27.30 -4.74 38.20
C PRO A 404 -26.92 -3.69 37.14
N SER A 405 -25.70 -3.76 36.61
CA SER A 405 -25.18 -2.81 35.62
C SER A 405 -25.92 -2.88 34.27
N VAL A 406 -26.26 -4.09 33.78
CA VAL A 406 -27.07 -4.27 32.56
C VAL A 406 -28.49 -3.75 32.77
N GLY A 407 -29.12 -4.07 33.91
CA GLY A 407 -30.45 -3.58 34.26
C GLY A 407 -30.51 -2.05 34.36
N LYS A 408 -29.50 -1.43 34.99
CA LYS A 408 -29.40 0.03 35.17
C LYS A 408 -29.20 0.78 33.85
N LEU A 409 -28.41 0.24 32.92
CA LEU A 409 -28.18 0.85 31.62
C LEU A 409 -29.45 0.88 30.76
N GLY A 410 -30.30 -0.14 30.88
CA GLY A 410 -31.64 -0.17 30.28
C GLY A 410 -31.65 -0.20 28.75
N LEU A 411 -30.55 -0.64 28.11
CA LEU A 411 -30.52 -0.90 26.66
C LEU A 411 -31.51 -2.01 26.29
N LEU A 412 -31.67 -3.01 27.16
CA LEU A 412 -32.53 -4.17 26.89
C LEU A 412 -34.05 -3.88 26.96
N ALA A 413 -34.43 -2.65 27.32
CA ALA A 413 -35.83 -2.22 27.36
C ALA A 413 -36.33 -1.61 26.04
N GLY A 414 -35.48 -1.53 25.00
CA GLY A 414 -35.83 -0.97 23.70
C GLY A 414 -36.82 -1.85 22.93
N SER A 415 -37.80 -1.22 22.27
CA SER A 415 -38.72 -1.89 21.36
C SER A 415 -38.08 -2.14 19.98
N PRO A 416 -38.43 -3.24 19.29
CA PRO A 416 -37.97 -3.49 17.93
C PRO A 416 -38.36 -2.36 16.98
N LYS A 417 -37.49 -2.09 16.01
CA LYS A 417 -37.70 -1.11 14.95
C LYS A 417 -38.13 -1.82 13.66
N THR A 418 -39.02 -1.19 12.91
CA THR A 418 -39.39 -1.62 11.55
C THR A 418 -38.26 -1.34 10.55
N MET A 419 -38.28 -1.99 9.39
CA MET A 419 -37.30 -1.74 8.33
C MET A 419 -37.29 -0.27 7.86
N GLY A 420 -38.46 0.38 7.78
CA GLY A 420 -38.57 1.80 7.42
C GLY A 420 -37.93 2.72 8.46
N GLU A 421 -38.12 2.42 9.75
CA GLU A 421 -37.43 3.14 10.83
C GLU A 421 -35.91 2.92 10.77
N TYR A 422 -35.46 1.69 10.49
CA TYR A 422 -34.04 1.38 10.32
C TYR A 422 -33.39 2.19 9.18
N PHE A 423 -34.05 2.34 8.03
CA PHE A 423 -33.55 3.21 6.95
C PHE A 423 -33.48 4.68 7.38
N THR A 424 -34.47 5.15 8.14
CA THR A 424 -34.47 6.50 8.72
C THR A 424 -33.28 6.70 9.69
N LEU A 425 -32.94 5.69 10.49
CA LEU A 425 -31.76 5.73 11.37
C LEU A 425 -30.46 5.78 10.55
N ASN A 426 -30.36 5.03 9.45
CA ASN A 426 -29.19 5.06 8.58
C ASN A 426 -29.02 6.41 7.87
N GLU A 427 -30.11 7.04 7.44
CA GLU A 427 -30.09 8.40 6.90
C GLU A 427 -29.53 9.39 7.94
N LYS A 428 -30.05 9.36 9.17
CA LYS A 428 -29.56 10.20 10.28
C LYS A 428 -28.07 9.94 10.58
N ARG A 429 -27.64 8.67 10.55
CA ARG A 429 -26.22 8.32 10.71
C ARG A 429 -25.37 8.91 9.59
N HIS A 430 -25.83 8.81 8.35
CA HIS A 430 -25.13 9.37 7.20
C HIS A 430 -24.97 10.90 7.28
N GLU A 431 -26.02 11.61 7.72
CA GLU A 431 -25.94 13.05 7.99
C GLU A 431 -24.94 13.37 9.11
N MET A 432 -24.90 12.57 10.18
CA MET A 432 -23.89 12.73 11.23
C MET A 432 -22.47 12.54 10.68
N CYS A 433 -22.24 11.53 9.82
CA CYS A 433 -20.96 11.32 9.15
C CYS A 433 -20.54 12.52 8.29
N LYS A 434 -21.47 13.16 7.57
CA LYS A 434 -21.19 14.39 6.79
C LYS A 434 -20.73 15.53 7.69
N ILE A 435 -21.41 15.74 8.82
CA ILE A 435 -21.08 16.81 9.78
C ILE A 435 -19.67 16.63 10.34
N TYR A 436 -19.32 15.42 10.77
CA TYR A 436 -18.00 15.14 11.32
C TYR A 436 -16.91 15.18 10.25
N SER A 437 -17.17 14.65 9.06
CA SER A 437 -16.24 14.78 7.91
C SER A 437 -15.94 16.25 7.58
N LYS A 438 -16.98 17.10 7.60
CA LYS A 438 -16.83 18.55 7.43
C LYS A 438 -15.95 19.15 8.54
N LEU A 439 -16.17 18.81 9.81
CA LEU A 439 -15.34 19.23 10.94
C LEU A 439 -13.86 18.87 10.73
N TRP A 440 -13.54 17.66 10.28
CA TRP A 440 -12.16 17.27 9.97
C TRP A 440 -11.55 18.14 8.87
N SER A 441 -12.29 18.34 7.78
CA SER A 441 -11.82 19.08 6.60
C SER A 441 -11.65 20.58 6.85
N GLU A 442 -12.59 21.24 7.52
CA GLU A 442 -12.58 22.68 7.80
C GLU A 442 -11.41 23.07 8.69
N HIS A 443 -11.12 22.23 9.69
CA HIS A 443 -10.00 22.45 10.60
C HIS A 443 -8.67 21.87 10.10
N GLN A 444 -8.70 21.10 8.99
CA GLN A 444 -7.55 20.39 8.41
C GLN A 444 -6.84 19.54 9.49
N LEU A 445 -7.60 18.68 10.15
CA LEU A 445 -7.12 17.89 11.30
C LEU A 445 -6.40 16.62 10.83
N ASP A 446 -5.28 16.30 11.48
CA ASP A 446 -4.58 15.01 11.34
C ASP A 446 -5.06 13.98 12.36
N ALA A 447 -5.42 14.47 13.56
CA ALA A 447 -5.93 13.66 14.66
C ALA A 447 -6.81 14.53 15.58
N ILE A 448 -7.69 13.89 16.36
CA ILE A 448 -8.36 14.51 17.50
C ILE A 448 -7.89 13.81 18.77
N ILE A 449 -7.57 14.57 19.81
CA ILE A 449 -7.29 14.05 21.15
C ILE A 449 -8.42 14.46 22.10
N MET A 450 -8.81 13.51 22.94
CA MET A 450 -9.86 13.70 23.95
C MET A 450 -9.69 12.68 25.07
N PRO A 451 -10.31 12.86 26.24
CA PRO A 451 -10.33 11.79 27.23
C PRO A 451 -11.28 10.66 26.76
N PRO A 452 -11.01 9.38 27.08
CA PRO A 452 -11.93 8.29 26.72
C PRO A 452 -13.19 8.24 27.60
N ALA A 453 -13.22 8.97 28.71
CA ALA A 453 -14.35 9.13 29.61
C ALA A 453 -14.17 10.43 30.42
N PRO A 454 -15.24 11.02 30.99
CA PRO A 454 -15.13 12.21 31.83
C PRO A 454 -14.47 11.90 33.19
N HIS A 455 -14.12 10.65 33.47
CA HIS A 455 -13.54 10.21 34.74
C HIS A 455 -12.50 9.11 34.49
N THR A 456 -11.75 8.75 35.54
CA THR A 456 -10.96 7.50 35.56
C THR A 456 -11.89 6.28 35.65
N ALA A 457 -11.39 5.08 36.02
CA ALA A 457 -12.29 4.02 36.46
C ALA A 457 -13.20 4.54 37.60
N VAL A 458 -14.47 4.13 37.62
CA VAL A 458 -15.49 4.48 38.63
C VAL A 458 -15.78 3.27 39.53
N PRO A 459 -16.53 3.42 40.64
CA PRO A 459 -16.91 2.28 41.45
C PRO A 459 -17.76 1.30 40.63
N GLU A 460 -17.73 0.04 41.03
CA GLU A 460 -18.47 -1.04 40.37
C GLU A 460 -19.97 -0.69 40.20
N ASP A 461 -20.57 -1.08 39.07
CA ASP A 461 -21.96 -0.77 38.67
C ASP A 461 -22.30 0.73 38.50
N GLN A 462 -21.31 1.64 38.56
CA GLN A 462 -21.55 3.08 38.42
C GLN A 462 -21.23 3.67 37.05
N TRP A 463 -20.73 2.86 36.09
CA TRP A 463 -20.48 3.37 34.74
C TRP A 463 -21.80 3.78 34.05
N ALA A 464 -21.94 5.06 33.71
CA ALA A 464 -23.23 5.64 33.34
C ALA A 464 -23.36 6.02 31.85
N THR A 465 -22.26 6.29 31.15
CA THR A 465 -22.29 6.78 29.76
C THR A 465 -21.10 6.29 28.96
N ALA A 466 -21.32 6.02 27.67
CA ALA A 466 -20.27 5.71 26.70
C ALA A 466 -20.15 6.81 25.64
N SER A 467 -20.60 8.04 25.93
CA SER A 467 -20.65 9.15 24.96
C SER A 467 -19.30 9.48 24.33
N TYR A 468 -18.24 9.52 25.13
CA TYR A 468 -16.87 9.79 24.69
C TYR A 468 -16.29 8.74 23.72
N THR A 469 -16.82 7.51 23.74
CA THR A 469 -16.32 6.39 22.93
C THR A 469 -17.26 5.99 21.80
N ALA A 470 -18.56 5.94 22.05
CA ALA A 470 -19.57 5.37 21.15
C ALA A 470 -19.81 6.22 19.90
N ILE A 471 -19.61 7.55 19.97
CA ILE A 471 -19.66 8.43 18.79
C ILE A 471 -18.69 7.98 17.70
N TRP A 472 -17.50 7.50 18.09
CA TRP A 472 -16.49 7.07 17.14
C TRP A 472 -16.80 5.70 16.51
N ASN A 473 -17.65 4.88 17.14
CA ASN A 473 -18.21 3.68 16.49
C ASN A 473 -19.33 4.05 15.53
N LEU A 474 -20.21 5.00 15.90
CA LEU A 474 -21.26 5.50 15.01
C LEU A 474 -20.64 6.01 13.69
N LEU A 475 -19.53 6.74 13.79
CA LEU A 475 -18.80 7.32 12.65
C LEU A 475 -17.82 6.36 11.98
N ASP A 476 -17.55 5.21 12.59
CA ASP A 476 -16.54 4.22 12.17
C ASP A 476 -15.09 4.77 12.05
N TYR A 477 -14.71 5.65 12.98
CA TYR A 477 -13.34 6.17 13.04
C TYR A 477 -12.44 5.27 13.90
N PRO A 478 -11.18 5.02 13.49
CA PRO A 478 -10.23 4.29 14.31
C PRO A 478 -9.78 5.12 15.51
N SER A 479 -9.69 4.46 16.67
CA SER A 479 -9.48 5.08 17.97
C SER A 479 -8.37 4.36 18.73
N PHE A 480 -7.44 5.11 19.32
CA PHE A 480 -6.36 4.55 20.14
C PHE A 480 -6.37 5.13 21.56
N VAL A 481 -6.43 4.26 22.55
CA VAL A 481 -6.33 4.63 23.97
C VAL A 481 -4.97 4.25 24.52
N LEU A 482 -4.34 5.21 25.19
CA LEU A 482 -3.04 5.04 25.83
C LEU A 482 -3.03 5.66 27.23
N PRO A 483 -2.36 5.02 28.21
CA PRO A 483 -2.24 5.57 29.55
C PRO A 483 -1.21 6.71 29.55
N ILE A 484 -1.60 7.85 30.15
CA ILE A 484 -0.83 9.10 30.18
C ILE A 484 -0.43 9.53 31.60
N GLY A 485 -1.05 8.94 32.62
CA GLY A 485 -0.79 9.28 34.01
C GLY A 485 -1.65 8.45 34.96
N LYS A 486 -1.71 8.90 36.21
CA LYS A 486 -2.53 8.32 37.26
C LYS A 486 -3.00 9.40 38.22
N VAL A 487 -4.03 9.12 39.01
CA VAL A 487 -4.52 10.02 40.06
C VAL A 487 -3.43 10.23 41.10
N GLU A 488 -3.18 11.50 41.41
CA GLU A 488 -2.20 12.00 42.35
C GLU A 488 -2.86 12.56 43.61
N LYS A 489 -2.08 12.74 44.68
CA LYS A 489 -2.60 13.24 45.96
C LYS A 489 -3.18 14.66 45.88
N ASP A 490 -2.76 15.43 44.88
CA ASP A 490 -3.18 16.80 44.68
C ASP A 490 -4.44 16.91 43.79
N ASP A 491 -4.92 15.80 43.22
CA ASP A 491 -6.16 15.74 42.44
C ASP A 491 -7.40 15.75 43.36
N ILE A 492 -7.53 16.77 44.21
CA ILE A 492 -8.63 16.89 45.17
C ILE A 492 -9.95 17.09 44.41
N ALA A 493 -11.02 16.45 44.87
CA ALA A 493 -12.36 16.65 44.33
C ALA A 493 -12.77 18.12 44.48
N ASP A 494 -13.06 18.77 43.36
CA ASP A 494 -13.58 20.13 43.32
C ASP A 494 -15.12 20.10 43.19
N GLN A 495 -15.77 21.22 43.51
CA GLN A 495 -17.23 21.25 43.49
C GLN A 495 -17.82 21.62 42.13
N ASN A 496 -17.01 22.13 41.20
CA ASN A 496 -17.37 22.69 39.88
C ASN A 496 -18.80 23.29 39.79
N LYS A 497 -19.22 24.02 40.85
CA LYS A 497 -20.60 24.46 41.09
C LYS A 497 -20.94 25.64 40.19
N GLY A 498 -21.18 25.37 38.92
CA GLY A 498 -21.57 26.38 37.93
C GLY A 498 -21.34 26.01 36.47
N GLN A 499 -20.59 24.93 36.19
CA GLN A 499 -20.21 24.53 34.82
C GLN A 499 -20.72 23.15 34.39
N LEU A 500 -21.49 22.44 35.24
CA LEU A 500 -22.00 21.11 34.93
C LEU A 500 -23.27 21.20 34.06
N TYR A 501 -23.34 20.43 32.98
CA TYR A 501 -24.34 20.57 31.92
C TYR A 501 -25.76 20.20 32.35
N ASN A 502 -25.93 19.10 33.09
CA ASN A 502 -27.26 18.59 33.43
C ASN A 502 -27.25 17.74 34.73
N LYS A 503 -28.39 17.12 35.07
CA LYS A 503 -28.51 16.27 36.27
C LYS A 503 -27.63 15.03 36.18
N SER A 504 -27.58 14.36 35.03
CA SER A 504 -26.78 13.16 34.83
C SER A 504 -25.29 13.48 34.97
N ASP A 505 -24.83 14.60 34.40
CA ASP A 505 -23.47 15.10 34.57
C ASP A 505 -23.12 15.29 36.06
N ARG A 506 -24.01 15.93 36.83
CA ARG A 506 -23.82 16.08 38.29
C ARG A 506 -23.69 14.77 39.03
N GLU A 507 -24.43 13.73 38.65
CA GLU A 507 -24.35 12.44 39.33
C GLU A 507 -23.09 11.68 38.96
N VAL A 508 -22.66 11.73 37.69
CA VAL A 508 -21.40 11.14 37.22
C VAL A 508 -20.20 11.85 37.83
N TYR A 509 -20.20 13.18 37.84
CA TYR A 509 -19.10 13.99 38.38
C TYR A 509 -18.85 13.72 39.87
N LYS A 510 -19.92 13.53 40.66
CA LYS A 510 -19.84 13.24 42.10
C LYS A 510 -19.22 11.88 42.43
N LEU A 511 -19.11 10.97 41.46
CA LEU A 511 -18.48 9.67 41.71
C LEU A 511 -17.02 9.85 42.12
N TYR A 512 -16.34 10.87 41.60
CA TYR A 512 -14.99 11.19 42.02
C TYR A 512 -14.99 11.87 43.39
N THR A 513 -14.68 11.09 44.43
CA THR A 513 -14.64 11.54 45.83
C THR A 513 -13.29 12.16 46.23
N GLY A 514 -12.26 12.00 45.40
CA GLY A 514 -10.90 12.48 45.66
C GLY A 514 -9.87 11.35 45.71
N PRO A 515 -8.59 11.68 45.93
CA PRO A 515 -7.49 10.73 45.80
C PRO A 515 -7.50 9.63 46.87
N GLN A 516 -8.22 9.78 47.98
CA GLN A 516 -8.30 8.75 49.02
C GLN A 516 -8.91 7.43 48.52
N ASP A 517 -9.86 7.49 47.58
CA ASP A 517 -10.53 6.31 47.02
C ASP A 517 -10.02 5.96 45.62
N TYR A 518 -9.27 6.87 44.98
CA TYR A 518 -8.84 6.78 43.58
C TYR A 518 -7.32 6.80 43.38
N LEU A 519 -6.51 6.83 44.45
CA LEU A 519 -5.05 6.96 44.33
C LEU A 519 -4.49 5.90 43.37
N ASN A 520 -3.61 6.34 42.45
CA ASN A 520 -3.03 5.51 41.40
C ASN A 520 -4.00 4.96 40.34
N ALA A 521 -5.31 5.30 40.38
CA ALA A 521 -6.21 4.97 39.30
C ALA A 521 -5.67 5.56 37.97
N PRO A 522 -5.65 4.80 36.88
CA PRO A 522 -5.06 5.28 35.64
C PRO A 522 -5.84 6.45 35.01
N ILE A 523 -5.11 7.32 34.32
CA ILE A 523 -5.65 8.36 33.44
C ILE A 523 -5.17 8.04 32.02
N ALA A 524 -6.07 8.10 31.06
CA ALA A 524 -5.76 7.77 29.67
C ALA A 524 -6.18 8.90 28.72
N LEU A 525 -5.55 8.89 27.55
CA LEU A 525 -5.88 9.73 26.40
C LEU A 525 -6.46 8.84 25.31
N GLN A 526 -7.47 9.36 24.60
CA GLN A 526 -8.00 8.78 23.38
C GLN A 526 -7.55 9.64 22.19
N VAL A 527 -7.09 8.97 21.13
CA VAL A 527 -6.66 9.59 19.87
C VAL A 527 -7.51 9.03 18.74
N GLU A 528 -8.24 9.92 18.06
CA GLU A 528 -9.08 9.60 16.92
C GLU A 528 -8.40 9.97 15.61
N MET A 529 -8.65 9.20 14.57
CA MET A 529 -8.04 9.32 13.24
C MET A 529 -9.12 9.17 12.16
N ILE A 530 -8.90 9.71 10.96
CA ILE A 530 -9.95 9.79 9.92
C ILE A 530 -10.04 8.58 8.99
N THR A 531 -8.96 7.82 8.75
CA THR A 531 -8.97 6.66 7.83
C THR A 531 -8.09 5.48 8.26
N CYS A 532 -8.33 4.32 7.67
CA CYS A 532 -7.55 3.10 7.88
C CYS A 532 -6.06 3.24 7.47
N ALA A 533 -5.77 4.04 6.45
CA ALA A 533 -4.38 4.38 6.04
C ALA A 533 -3.61 5.16 7.12
N SER A 534 -4.28 5.64 8.17
CA SER A 534 -3.68 6.28 9.35
C SER A 534 -3.49 5.35 10.56
N ALA A 535 -3.75 4.03 10.46
CA ALA A 535 -3.42 3.08 11.52
C ALA A 535 -1.92 3.10 11.90
N SER A 536 -1.05 3.45 10.95
CA SER A 536 0.38 3.65 11.17
C SER A 536 0.72 5.03 11.79
N ARG A 537 -0.23 6.00 11.88
CA ARG A 537 -0.05 7.33 12.50
C ARG A 537 -0.30 7.36 14.02
N GLY A 538 -1.18 6.50 14.53
CA GLY A 538 -1.42 6.37 15.98
C GLY A 538 -0.14 6.13 16.81
N PRO A 539 0.77 5.24 16.37
CA PRO A 539 2.07 5.05 16.98
C PRO A 539 2.96 6.30 16.94
N ALA A 540 2.90 7.10 15.87
CA ALA A 540 3.66 8.36 15.76
C ALA A 540 3.22 9.36 16.84
N VAL A 541 1.91 9.60 17.00
CA VAL A 541 1.38 10.47 18.07
C VAL A 541 1.72 9.92 19.47
N SER A 542 1.63 8.61 19.67
CA SER A 542 1.98 7.96 20.95
C SER A 542 3.46 8.10 21.33
N LYS A 543 4.36 8.05 20.32
CA LYS A 543 5.81 8.22 20.50
C LYS A 543 6.14 9.62 21.03
N PHE A 544 5.41 10.65 20.58
CA PHE A 544 5.64 12.03 21.02
C PHE A 544 5.07 12.33 22.41
N ILE A 545 3.99 11.67 22.83
CA ILE A 545 3.37 11.89 24.15
C ILE A 545 4.21 11.27 25.28
N ARG A 546 4.97 10.21 25.01
CA ARG A 546 5.73 9.45 26.01
C ARG A 546 7.22 9.76 26.14
N ASP A 547 7.89 10.36 25.15
CA ASP A 547 9.36 10.35 25.10
C ASP A 547 10.00 11.76 25.21
N PRO A 548 10.43 12.18 26.43
CA PRO A 548 11.45 13.21 26.56
C PRO A 548 12.86 12.66 26.88
N GLU A 549 13.03 11.39 27.31
CA GLU A 549 14.29 10.93 27.93
C GLU A 549 14.63 9.43 27.83
N ARG A 550 14.50 8.76 26.67
CA ARG A 550 15.25 7.50 26.48
C ARG A 550 16.73 7.81 26.17
N LYS A 551 17.58 7.75 27.19
CA LYS A 551 19.05 7.71 27.05
C LYS A 551 19.44 6.59 26.08
N ILE A 552 19.76 6.96 24.85
CA ILE A 552 20.36 6.08 23.85
C ILE A 552 21.72 5.62 24.40
N ASN A 553 21.94 4.32 24.38
CA ASN A 553 23.18 3.66 24.75
C ASN A 553 24.38 4.32 24.00
N PRO A 554 25.39 4.85 24.70
CA PRO A 554 26.44 5.68 24.08
C PRO A 554 27.40 4.91 23.13
N ARG A 555 27.22 3.59 22.96
CA ARG A 555 28.05 2.79 22.04
C ARG A 555 27.65 2.87 20.56
N HIS A 556 26.46 3.35 20.20
CA HIS A 556 26.02 3.46 18.79
C HIS A 556 26.21 4.85 18.16
N LEU A 557 26.64 5.87 18.92
CA LEU A 557 26.72 7.27 18.48
C LEU A 557 28.12 7.71 18.01
N SER A 558 29.14 6.85 18.05
CA SER A 558 30.48 7.18 17.54
C SER A 558 30.64 7.00 16.03
N LEU A 559 29.75 6.26 15.37
CA LEU A 559 29.83 6.00 13.93
C LEU A 559 29.09 7.03 13.07
N LEU A 560 28.05 7.68 13.59
CA LEU A 560 27.19 8.60 12.82
C LEU A 560 27.55 10.09 12.95
N ARG A 561 28.55 10.44 13.78
CA ARG A 561 28.97 11.83 14.03
C ARG A 561 30.00 12.39 13.03
N LYS A 562 30.35 11.66 11.97
CA LYS A 562 31.38 12.08 11.00
C LYS A 562 30.87 12.67 9.69
N LEU A 563 29.56 12.79 9.47
CA LEU A 563 29.02 13.35 8.23
C LEU A 563 27.79 14.21 8.52
N THR A 564 27.99 15.51 8.73
CA THR A 564 27.05 16.57 8.31
C THR A 564 27.64 17.95 8.61
N PHE A 565 27.93 18.69 7.53
CA PHE A 565 28.27 20.11 7.54
C PHE A 565 27.02 20.95 7.84
N SER A 566 27.22 22.00 8.62
CA SER A 566 26.23 22.95 9.14
C SER A 566 25.88 24.06 8.13
N LEU A 567 24.59 24.40 8.02
CA LEU A 567 24.11 25.67 7.45
C LEU A 567 23.10 26.32 8.41
N PRO A 568 23.14 27.64 8.67
CA PRO A 568 22.36 28.29 9.73
C PRO A 568 21.00 28.83 9.25
N PHE A 569 20.02 28.73 10.15
CA PHE A 569 18.67 29.30 10.08
C PHE A 569 18.64 30.83 9.98
N LEU A 570 17.67 31.36 9.22
CA LEU A 570 17.24 32.77 9.23
C LEU A 570 15.99 32.92 10.10
N SER A 571 16.10 33.77 11.13
CA SER A 571 15.01 34.26 11.98
C SER A 571 14.39 35.51 11.35
N PHE A 572 13.06 35.56 11.22
CA PHE A 572 12.34 36.76 10.78
C PHE A 572 11.39 37.28 11.86
N HIS A 573 11.60 38.53 12.25
CA HIS A 573 10.71 39.35 13.06
C HIS A 573 9.74 40.15 12.19
N LYS A 574 8.49 40.26 12.67
CA LYS A 574 7.35 40.97 12.06
C LYS A 574 7.55 42.50 12.01
N LYS A 575 7.12 43.13 10.91
CA LYS A 575 6.26 44.34 10.88
C LYS A 575 5.72 44.62 9.46
N PRO A 576 4.49 45.16 9.29
CA PRO A 576 3.89 45.40 7.98
C PRO A 576 4.17 46.83 7.48
N LEU A 577 4.42 47.00 6.18
CA LEU A 577 4.39 48.30 5.50
C LEU A 577 3.95 48.14 4.03
N SER A 578 3.16 49.12 3.58
CA SER A 578 2.40 49.16 2.33
C SER A 578 3.21 49.61 1.11
N SER A 579 2.89 49.05 -0.07
CA SER A 579 2.72 49.71 -1.39
C SER A 579 2.74 48.66 -2.51
N ASN A 580 1.94 48.86 -3.57
CA ASN A 580 1.79 47.89 -4.67
C ASN A 580 3.11 47.57 -5.41
N ALA A 581 4.13 48.42 -5.33
CA ALA A 581 5.47 48.13 -5.86
C ALA A 581 6.22 47.03 -5.08
N SER A 582 5.97 46.90 -3.76
CA SER A 582 6.50 45.80 -2.95
C SER A 582 5.82 44.47 -3.28
N PHE A 583 4.58 44.48 -3.76
CA PHE A 583 3.85 43.26 -4.14
C PHE A 583 4.44 42.60 -5.40
N TYR A 584 4.76 43.39 -6.43
CA TYR A 584 5.43 42.89 -7.64
C TYR A 584 6.84 42.36 -7.36
N MET A 585 7.64 43.09 -6.57
CA MET A 585 8.99 42.66 -6.18
C MET A 585 8.96 41.40 -5.30
N PHE A 586 7.95 41.27 -4.42
CA PHE A 586 7.75 40.08 -3.61
C PHE A 586 7.39 38.86 -4.48
N PHE A 587 6.42 38.98 -5.39
CA PHE A 587 6.02 37.88 -6.27
C PHE A 587 7.15 37.45 -7.21
N ALA A 588 7.91 38.38 -7.79
CA ALA A 588 9.06 38.05 -8.62
C ALA A 588 10.15 37.29 -7.84
N VAL A 589 10.41 37.66 -6.58
CA VAL A 589 11.37 36.94 -5.71
C VAL A 589 10.85 35.55 -5.32
N VAL A 590 9.56 35.41 -5.02
CA VAL A 590 8.93 34.12 -4.73
C VAL A 590 9.00 33.20 -5.93
N LEU A 591 8.63 33.67 -7.13
CA LEU A 591 8.67 32.88 -8.36
C LEU A 591 10.11 32.51 -8.74
N ARG A 592 11.08 33.42 -8.58
CA ARG A 592 12.50 33.11 -8.79
C ARG A 592 13.00 32.01 -7.85
N ASN A 593 12.65 32.09 -6.56
CA ASN A 593 13.05 31.08 -5.58
C ASN A 593 12.33 29.74 -5.83
N ALA A 594 11.08 29.78 -6.29
CA ALA A 594 10.37 28.59 -6.74
C ALA A 594 11.08 27.94 -7.94
N LEU A 595 11.50 28.72 -8.95
CA LEU A 595 12.27 28.22 -10.09
C LEU A 595 13.63 27.63 -9.70
N LEU A 596 14.31 28.17 -8.68
CA LEU A 596 15.56 27.60 -8.17
C LEU A 596 15.40 26.17 -7.60
N ILE A 597 14.18 25.79 -7.22
CA ILE A 597 13.85 24.45 -6.72
C ILE A 597 13.22 23.61 -7.83
N LEU A 598 12.25 24.18 -8.54
CA LEU A 598 11.47 23.51 -9.57
C LEU A 598 12.31 23.10 -10.77
N VAL A 599 13.25 23.93 -11.23
CA VAL A 599 14.07 23.61 -12.40
C VAL A 599 15.01 22.42 -12.14
N PRO A 600 15.80 22.36 -11.06
CA PRO A 600 16.58 21.16 -10.74
C PRO A 600 15.69 19.94 -10.50
N LEU A 601 14.56 20.10 -9.81
CA LEU A 601 13.64 19.00 -9.53
C LEU A 601 13.06 18.40 -10.82
N SER A 602 12.51 19.25 -11.70
CA SER A 602 12.05 18.88 -13.04
C SER A 602 13.17 18.17 -13.81
N PHE A 603 14.38 18.76 -13.89
CA PHE A 603 15.51 18.16 -14.57
C PHE A 603 15.84 16.73 -14.08
N PHE A 604 15.95 16.53 -12.76
CA PHE A 604 16.28 15.22 -12.21
C PHE A 604 15.16 14.20 -12.43
N LEU A 605 13.90 14.63 -12.30
CA LEU A 605 12.74 13.78 -12.52
C LEU A 605 12.60 13.36 -13.99
N THR A 606 12.72 14.29 -14.93
CA THR A 606 12.70 14.01 -16.37
C THR A 606 13.90 13.14 -16.77
N THR A 607 15.10 13.42 -16.24
CA THR A 607 16.28 12.59 -16.50
C THR A 607 16.08 11.16 -16.01
N TYR A 608 15.55 10.98 -14.79
CA TYR A 608 15.22 9.65 -14.27
C TYR A 608 14.20 8.94 -15.16
N LEU A 609 13.13 9.63 -15.57
CA LEU A 609 12.05 9.04 -16.36
C LEU A 609 12.52 8.52 -17.72
N TYR A 610 13.34 9.29 -18.45
CA TYR A 610 13.78 8.91 -19.81
C TYR A 610 14.98 7.96 -19.81
N PHE A 611 15.81 7.99 -18.78
CA PHE A 611 16.97 7.09 -18.59
C PHE A 611 16.72 5.99 -17.56
N TYR A 612 15.45 5.69 -17.24
CA TYR A 612 15.12 4.68 -16.23
C TYR A 612 15.76 3.31 -16.50
N PRO A 613 15.88 2.78 -17.75
CA PRO A 613 16.49 1.47 -17.96
C PRO A 613 17.96 1.45 -17.53
N VAL A 614 18.64 2.59 -17.63
CA VAL A 614 20.03 2.78 -17.19
C VAL A 614 20.11 2.70 -15.66
N PHE A 615 19.19 3.37 -14.96
CA PHE A 615 19.13 3.37 -13.49
C PHE A 615 18.69 2.03 -12.90
N HIS A 616 17.86 1.27 -13.64
CA HIS A 616 17.40 -0.06 -13.26
C HIS A 616 18.32 -1.19 -13.71
N LEU A 617 19.50 -0.85 -14.27
CA LEU A 617 20.51 -1.80 -14.72
C LEU A 617 19.98 -2.81 -15.77
N CYS A 618 19.00 -2.40 -16.57
CA CYS A 618 18.36 -3.28 -17.52
C CYS A 618 19.31 -3.62 -18.67
N ALA A 619 19.56 -4.90 -18.91
CA ALA A 619 20.41 -5.36 -20.00
C ALA A 619 20.00 -6.78 -20.41
N PHE A 620 20.18 -7.09 -21.69
CA PHE A 620 20.03 -8.47 -22.15
C PHE A 620 21.10 -9.36 -21.51
N PRO A 621 20.72 -10.54 -20.96
CA PRO A 621 21.69 -11.48 -20.45
C PRO A 621 22.81 -11.80 -21.45
N ALA A 622 24.05 -11.82 -20.97
CA ALA A 622 25.22 -12.11 -21.80
C ALA A 622 25.58 -13.60 -21.74
N PRO A 623 26.19 -14.18 -22.80
CA PRO A 623 26.68 -15.57 -22.79
C PRO A 623 27.67 -15.92 -21.67
N GLU A 624 28.33 -14.91 -21.10
CA GLU A 624 29.24 -15.06 -19.95
C GLU A 624 28.51 -15.35 -18.62
N HIS A 625 27.16 -15.34 -18.61
CA HIS A 625 26.28 -15.53 -17.45
C HIS A 625 26.57 -14.58 -16.26
N ASP A 626 27.13 -13.39 -16.52
CA ASP A 626 27.34 -12.33 -15.54
C ASP A 626 26.48 -11.09 -15.86
N ALA A 627 25.57 -10.75 -14.95
CA ALA A 627 24.67 -9.59 -15.08
C ALA A 627 25.44 -8.25 -15.10
N SER A 628 26.56 -8.15 -14.37
CA SER A 628 27.40 -6.95 -14.36
C SER A 628 28.10 -6.76 -15.71
N ALA A 629 28.61 -7.86 -16.28
CA ALA A 629 29.17 -7.87 -17.62
C ALA A 629 28.12 -7.51 -18.69
N ALA A 630 26.91 -8.07 -18.60
CA ALA A 630 25.80 -7.76 -19.50
C ALA A 630 25.44 -6.26 -19.52
N TYR A 631 25.33 -5.63 -18.35
CA TYR A 631 25.09 -4.18 -18.25
C TYR A 631 26.28 -3.37 -18.78
N SER A 632 27.51 -3.74 -18.43
CA SER A 632 28.71 -3.06 -18.94
C SER A 632 28.79 -3.13 -20.46
N ASN A 633 28.48 -4.29 -21.07
CA ASN A 633 28.46 -4.47 -22.51
C ASN A 633 27.39 -3.58 -23.16
N THR A 634 26.20 -3.49 -22.58
CA THR A 634 25.12 -2.59 -23.04
C THR A 634 25.55 -1.13 -22.92
N PHE A 635 26.16 -0.72 -21.82
CA PHE A 635 26.69 0.64 -21.64
C PHE A 635 27.79 0.97 -22.67
N HIS A 636 28.69 0.02 -22.94
CA HIS A 636 29.72 0.18 -23.97
C HIS A 636 29.14 0.31 -25.38
N GLN A 637 27.96 -0.26 -25.68
CA GLN A 637 27.29 -0.06 -26.96
C GLN A 637 26.95 1.41 -27.25
N HIS A 638 26.70 2.18 -26.19
CA HIS A 638 26.37 3.60 -26.28
C HIS A 638 27.59 4.53 -26.10
N SER A 639 28.79 3.97 -25.89
CA SER A 639 30.02 4.75 -25.73
C SER A 639 30.79 4.87 -27.05
N PRO A 640 31.04 6.09 -27.58
CA PRO A 640 31.74 6.27 -28.85
C PRO A 640 33.24 5.89 -28.79
N PHE A 641 33.76 5.49 -27.63
CA PHE A 641 35.17 5.14 -27.41
C PHE A 641 35.40 3.65 -27.12
N ALA A 642 34.35 2.83 -27.08
CA ALA A 642 34.47 1.41 -26.75
C ALA A 642 34.62 0.54 -28.01
N THR A 643 35.53 -0.42 -27.99
CA THR A 643 35.63 -1.46 -29.03
C THR A 643 34.56 -2.52 -28.80
N HIS A 644 33.60 -2.66 -29.72
CA HIS A 644 32.56 -3.68 -29.63
C HIS A 644 33.17 -5.08 -29.87
N ASP A 645 33.08 -5.96 -28.87
CA ASP A 645 33.35 -7.39 -29.05
C ASP A 645 32.04 -8.14 -29.33
N PRO A 646 31.78 -8.54 -30.58
CA PRO A 646 30.53 -9.21 -30.96
C PRO A 646 30.34 -10.57 -30.29
N LYS A 647 31.40 -11.18 -29.73
CA LYS A 647 31.29 -12.48 -29.03
C LYS A 647 30.63 -12.36 -27.65
N ARG A 648 30.52 -11.15 -27.10
CA ARG A 648 29.96 -10.91 -25.76
C ARG A 648 28.48 -10.56 -25.75
N VAL A 649 27.85 -10.51 -26.92
CA VAL A 649 26.45 -10.13 -27.10
C VAL A 649 25.71 -11.30 -27.73
N ALA A 650 24.57 -11.67 -27.16
CA ALA A 650 23.76 -12.74 -27.73
C ALA A 650 23.25 -12.34 -29.14
N PRO A 651 23.37 -13.23 -30.14
CA PRO A 651 22.98 -12.97 -31.52
C PRO A 651 21.47 -12.83 -31.69
N PHE A 652 20.66 -13.50 -30.85
CA PHE A 652 19.22 -13.31 -30.80
C PHE A 652 18.83 -12.73 -29.43
N ARG A 653 18.18 -11.56 -29.47
CA ARG A 653 17.72 -10.79 -28.31
C ARG A 653 16.28 -10.36 -28.54
N LEU A 654 15.36 -10.87 -27.74
CA LEU A 654 13.92 -10.62 -27.84
C LEU A 654 13.45 -9.77 -26.68
N LEU A 655 12.97 -8.56 -26.99
CA LEU A 655 12.24 -7.71 -26.05
C LEU A 655 10.78 -8.16 -26.03
N ALA A 656 10.33 -8.69 -24.90
CA ALA A 656 8.97 -9.15 -24.68
C ALA A 656 8.20 -8.18 -23.79
N LEU A 657 7.02 -7.76 -24.24
CA LEU A 657 6.15 -6.83 -23.55
C LEU A 657 4.80 -7.50 -23.33
N GLY A 658 4.41 -7.75 -22.08
CA GLY A 658 3.13 -8.39 -21.75
C GLY A 658 2.01 -7.37 -21.58
N ASP A 659 0.83 -7.65 -22.15
CA ASP A 659 -0.43 -6.95 -21.93
C ASP A 659 -0.32 -5.42 -21.79
N PRO A 660 0.01 -4.70 -22.89
CA PRO A 660 0.07 -3.24 -22.86
C PRO A 660 -1.30 -2.59 -22.66
N GLN A 661 -2.42 -3.30 -22.82
CA GLN A 661 -3.80 -2.87 -22.52
C GLN A 661 -4.05 -1.37 -22.71
N LEU A 662 -4.22 -0.94 -23.97
CA LEU A 662 -4.40 0.49 -24.28
C LEU A 662 -5.56 1.13 -23.50
N GLU A 663 -6.69 0.45 -23.31
CA GLU A 663 -7.79 0.90 -22.45
C GLU A 663 -8.67 -0.26 -21.92
N GLY A 664 -9.08 -0.20 -20.65
CA GLY A 664 -10.27 -0.87 -20.11
C GLY A 664 -11.53 0.00 -20.25
N GLU A 665 -12.71 -0.65 -20.32
CA GLU A 665 -14.07 -0.16 -20.65
C GLU A 665 -14.19 1.25 -21.28
N PRO A 666 -14.70 1.37 -22.53
CA PRO A 666 -14.98 2.67 -23.12
C PRO A 666 -15.96 3.45 -22.23
N PRO A 667 -15.86 4.78 -22.15
CA PRO A 667 -16.92 5.58 -21.55
C PRO A 667 -18.20 5.33 -22.37
N TYR A 668 -19.12 4.57 -21.80
CA TYR A 668 -20.43 4.29 -22.38
C TYR A 668 -21.17 5.62 -22.56
N GLN A 669 -21.10 6.20 -23.76
CA GLN A 669 -22.01 7.24 -24.19
C GLN A 669 -22.39 6.97 -25.63
N ASP A 670 -23.69 6.96 -25.87
CA ASP A 670 -24.29 7.00 -27.20
C ASP A 670 -23.62 8.16 -27.99
N PRO A 671 -22.99 7.90 -29.15
CA PRO A 671 -22.31 8.94 -29.93
C PRO A 671 -23.24 10.08 -30.37
N ASP A 672 -24.55 9.88 -30.30
CA ASP A 672 -25.58 10.89 -30.59
C ASP A 672 -26.11 11.61 -29.32
N ALA A 673 -25.62 11.27 -28.12
CA ALA A 673 -26.00 11.93 -26.89
C ALA A 673 -25.35 13.32 -26.75
N SER A 674 -26.17 14.29 -26.33
CA SER A 674 -25.74 15.67 -26.08
C SER A 674 -24.71 15.74 -24.95
N SER A 675 -23.67 16.57 -25.10
CA SER A 675 -22.63 16.74 -24.06
C SER A 675 -23.14 17.37 -22.77
N PHE A 676 -24.32 18.01 -22.80
CA PHE A 676 -24.98 18.60 -21.65
C PHE A 676 -26.51 18.39 -21.79
N PRO A 677 -27.01 17.16 -21.54
CA PRO A 677 -28.40 16.80 -21.82
C PRO A 677 -29.39 17.62 -20.99
N ASN A 678 -29.05 17.96 -19.75
CA ASN A 678 -29.90 18.78 -18.88
C ASN A 678 -29.87 20.26 -19.29
N LEU A 679 -28.75 20.77 -19.82
CA LEU A 679 -28.69 22.11 -20.42
C LEU A 679 -29.54 22.23 -21.68
N GLU A 680 -29.55 21.19 -22.52
CA GLU A 680 -30.37 21.17 -23.72
C GLU A 680 -31.86 21.10 -23.37
N LYS A 681 -32.22 20.28 -22.37
CA LYS A 681 -33.57 20.19 -21.81
C LYS A 681 -34.02 21.52 -21.21
N PHE A 682 -33.16 22.20 -20.47
CA PHE A 682 -33.41 23.55 -19.96
C PHE A 682 -33.79 24.52 -21.09
N TRP A 683 -33.03 24.54 -22.20
CA TRP A 683 -33.32 25.43 -23.32
C TRP A 683 -34.63 25.07 -24.04
N LYS A 684 -34.92 23.77 -24.20
CA LYS A 684 -36.20 23.31 -24.78
C LYS A 684 -37.40 23.74 -23.93
N ASP A 685 -37.29 23.61 -22.62
CA ASP A 685 -38.32 24.01 -21.65
C ASP A 685 -38.46 25.53 -21.53
N ALA A 686 -37.34 26.27 -21.59
CA ALA A 686 -37.32 27.74 -21.52
C ALA A 686 -37.84 28.41 -22.82
N LEU A 687 -37.57 27.81 -23.99
CA LEU A 687 -37.95 28.35 -25.31
C LEU A 687 -39.32 27.85 -25.83
N LEU A 688 -40.05 27.04 -25.04
CA LEU A 688 -41.38 26.49 -25.37
C LEU A 688 -41.41 25.60 -26.63
N LEU A 689 -40.31 24.91 -26.94
CA LEU A 689 -40.19 24.14 -28.18
C LEU A 689 -41.01 22.83 -28.16
N ASP A 690 -41.34 22.28 -26.99
CA ASP A 690 -42.08 21.01 -26.83
C ASP A 690 -43.58 21.14 -26.46
N GLY A 691 -44.18 22.31 -26.69
CA GLY A 691 -45.62 22.50 -26.55
C GLY A 691 -46.12 22.64 -25.10
N THR A 692 -47.17 23.45 -24.91
CA THR A 692 -47.61 23.93 -23.61
C THR A 692 -48.37 22.86 -22.80
N LYS A 693 -47.66 22.03 -22.02
CA LYS A 693 -48.29 21.12 -21.03
C LYS A 693 -48.24 21.60 -19.57
N HIS A 694 -47.38 22.56 -19.22
CA HIS A 694 -47.17 22.98 -17.83
C HIS A 694 -47.57 24.43 -17.54
N ASN A 695 -48.09 24.67 -16.33
CA ASN A 695 -48.41 26.02 -15.86
C ASN A 695 -47.13 26.86 -15.65
N PRO A 696 -47.20 28.21 -15.61
CA PRO A 696 -46.00 29.06 -15.58
C PRO A 696 -45.06 28.81 -14.39
N LEU A 697 -45.62 28.45 -13.23
CA LEU A 697 -44.86 28.18 -12.00
C LEU A 697 -44.17 26.82 -12.02
N GLN A 698 -44.82 25.80 -12.58
CA GLN A 698 -44.23 24.47 -12.79
C GLN A 698 -43.10 24.54 -13.83
N ARG A 699 -43.25 25.37 -14.86
CA ARG A 699 -42.19 25.64 -15.84
C ARG A 699 -40.96 26.24 -15.18
N LEU A 700 -41.14 27.33 -14.41
CA LEU A 700 -40.02 27.96 -13.70
C LEU A 700 -39.30 26.96 -12.78
N ARG A 701 -40.05 26.11 -12.09
CA ARG A 701 -39.48 25.08 -11.22
C ARG A 701 -38.69 24.02 -11.98
N HIS A 702 -39.21 23.52 -13.10
CA HIS A 702 -38.53 22.49 -13.90
C HIS A 702 -37.27 23.04 -14.57
N SER A 703 -37.35 24.23 -15.17
CA SER A 703 -36.16 24.89 -15.73
C SER A 703 -35.10 25.21 -14.67
N LEU A 704 -35.50 25.51 -13.42
CA LEU A 704 -34.53 25.68 -12.33
C LEU A 704 -33.88 24.35 -11.92
N HIS A 705 -34.63 23.26 -11.93
CA HIS A 705 -34.12 21.92 -11.62
C HIS A 705 -33.13 21.46 -12.69
N ASP A 706 -33.48 21.57 -13.98
CA ASP A 706 -32.58 21.19 -15.08
C ASP A 706 -31.28 22.02 -15.09
N LEU A 707 -31.32 23.29 -14.64
CA LEU A 707 -30.11 24.13 -14.49
C LEU A 707 -29.23 23.69 -13.30
N ILE A 708 -29.85 23.24 -12.21
CA ILE A 708 -29.14 22.68 -11.05
C ILE A 708 -28.50 21.35 -11.43
N ASP A 709 -29.24 20.48 -12.13
CA ASP A 709 -28.77 19.18 -12.61
C ASP A 709 -27.62 19.36 -13.63
N PHE A 710 -27.68 20.37 -14.51
CA PHE A 710 -26.54 20.73 -15.35
C PHE A 710 -25.28 21.07 -14.54
N TYR A 711 -25.40 21.83 -13.43
CA TYR A 711 -24.24 22.24 -12.64
C TYR A 711 -23.70 21.11 -11.75
N LEU A 712 -24.58 20.26 -11.21
CA LEU A 712 -24.22 19.21 -10.26
C LEU A 712 -23.91 17.87 -10.94
N ASP A 713 -24.51 17.59 -12.08
CA ASP A 713 -24.39 16.30 -12.76
C ASP A 713 -23.66 16.46 -14.10
N ASP A 714 -24.16 17.29 -15.03
CA ASP A 714 -23.55 17.37 -16.37
C ASP A 714 -22.12 17.94 -16.34
N ILE A 715 -21.85 18.98 -15.54
CA ILE A 715 -20.50 19.58 -15.45
C ILE A 715 -19.48 18.58 -14.85
N PRO A 716 -19.74 17.93 -13.70
CA PRO A 716 -18.84 16.89 -13.19
C PRO A 716 -18.67 15.71 -14.13
N GLU A 717 -19.75 15.20 -14.74
CA GLU A 717 -19.67 14.08 -15.70
C GLU A 717 -18.87 14.45 -16.96
N PHE A 718 -19.00 15.69 -17.45
CA PHE A 718 -18.17 16.23 -18.53
C PHE A 718 -16.68 16.26 -18.13
N PHE A 719 -16.35 16.75 -16.94
CA PHE A 719 -14.96 16.78 -16.46
C PHE A 719 -14.41 15.38 -16.18
N GLU A 720 -15.23 14.43 -15.71
CA GLU A 720 -14.82 13.03 -15.57
C GLU A 720 -14.56 12.37 -16.92
N THR A 721 -15.44 12.58 -17.90
CA THR A 721 -15.26 12.08 -19.27
C THR A 721 -14.00 12.67 -19.91
N TYR A 722 -13.78 13.98 -19.76
CA TYR A 722 -12.57 14.65 -20.25
C TYR A 722 -11.32 14.14 -19.53
N ARG A 723 -11.38 13.94 -18.21
CA ARG A 723 -10.28 13.37 -17.41
C ARG A 723 -9.94 11.96 -17.88
N LYS A 724 -10.93 11.09 -18.09
CA LYS A 724 -10.74 9.73 -18.63
C LYS A 724 -10.07 9.75 -20.01
N ARG A 725 -10.53 10.61 -20.92
CA ARG A 725 -9.90 10.80 -22.24
C ARG A 725 -8.44 11.26 -22.13
N LEU A 726 -8.17 12.19 -21.22
CA LEU A 726 -6.81 12.69 -20.97
C LEU A 726 -5.91 11.60 -20.37
N ASP A 727 -6.46 10.76 -19.49
CA ASP A 727 -5.76 9.61 -18.90
C ASP A 727 -5.38 8.57 -19.97
N HIS A 728 -6.31 8.21 -20.86
CA HIS A 728 -6.02 7.32 -22.00
C HIS A 728 -4.90 7.85 -22.90
N VAL A 729 -4.91 9.16 -23.20
CA VAL A 729 -3.81 9.79 -23.95
C VAL A 729 -2.49 9.67 -23.19
N GLY A 730 -2.48 9.90 -21.88
CA GLY A 730 -1.29 9.73 -21.04
C GLY A 730 -0.77 8.29 -21.05
N ASN A 731 -1.65 7.31 -20.95
CA ASN A 731 -1.30 5.89 -20.97
C ASN A 731 -0.59 5.50 -22.27
N ASP A 732 -1.12 5.91 -23.43
CA ASP A 732 -0.46 5.66 -24.71
C ASP A 732 0.97 6.24 -24.75
N TYR A 733 1.16 7.47 -24.24
CA TYR A 733 2.48 8.10 -24.24
C TYR A 733 3.43 7.48 -23.22
N TYR A 734 2.92 7.00 -22.08
CA TYR A 734 3.66 6.24 -21.10
C TYR A 734 4.15 4.90 -21.70
N LEU A 735 3.27 4.10 -22.28
CA LEU A 735 3.63 2.84 -22.94
C LEU A 735 4.63 3.08 -24.08
N GLY A 736 4.40 4.11 -24.89
CA GLY A 736 5.33 4.49 -25.95
C GLY A 736 6.69 4.95 -25.42
N LEU A 737 6.75 5.63 -24.27
CA LEU A 737 8.01 5.96 -23.61
C LEU A 737 8.74 4.68 -23.20
N ILE A 738 8.05 3.74 -22.55
CA ILE A 738 8.66 2.48 -22.11
C ILE A 738 9.26 1.74 -23.30
N TYR A 739 8.48 1.54 -24.37
CA TYR A 739 8.95 0.88 -25.58
C TYR A 739 10.18 1.59 -26.17
N ARG A 740 10.12 2.92 -26.35
CA ARG A 740 11.23 3.69 -26.96
C ARG A 740 12.49 3.66 -26.11
N SER A 741 12.37 3.88 -24.79
CA SER A 741 13.51 3.87 -23.87
C SER A 741 14.15 2.49 -23.78
N MET A 742 13.35 1.41 -23.71
CA MET A 742 13.87 0.04 -23.70
C MET A 742 14.51 -0.32 -25.03
N HIS A 743 13.81 -0.08 -26.15
CA HIS A 743 14.31 -0.39 -27.50
C HIS A 743 15.62 0.34 -27.80
N TRP A 744 15.71 1.63 -27.46
CA TRP A 744 16.95 2.40 -27.59
C TRP A 744 18.07 1.87 -26.69
N TRP A 745 17.79 1.65 -25.40
CA TRP A 745 18.83 1.29 -24.43
C TRP A 745 19.36 -0.14 -24.63
N THR A 746 18.46 -1.12 -24.76
CA THR A 746 18.84 -2.55 -24.80
C THR A 746 19.19 -3.06 -26.20
N ASP A 747 18.92 -2.28 -27.25
CA ASP A 747 19.18 -2.62 -28.66
C ASP A 747 18.70 -4.04 -29.03
N PRO A 748 17.39 -4.35 -28.92
CA PRO A 748 16.88 -5.69 -29.21
C PRO A 748 17.03 -6.04 -30.68
N THR A 749 17.05 -7.34 -31.00
CA THR A 749 17.00 -7.82 -32.40
C THR A 749 15.58 -8.06 -32.88
N HIS A 750 14.71 -8.47 -31.96
CA HIS A 750 13.31 -8.80 -32.20
C HIS A 750 12.47 -8.23 -31.07
N VAL A 751 11.21 -7.91 -31.35
CA VAL A 751 10.24 -7.42 -30.37
C VAL A 751 8.98 -8.26 -30.47
N THR A 752 8.43 -8.65 -29.31
CA THR A 752 7.12 -9.30 -29.23
C THR A 752 6.23 -8.58 -28.23
N VAL A 753 4.94 -8.55 -28.54
CA VAL A 753 3.89 -8.11 -27.62
C VAL A 753 2.98 -9.29 -27.36
N LEU A 754 2.88 -9.67 -26.10
CA LEU A 754 2.19 -10.87 -25.63
C LEU A 754 0.83 -10.43 -25.06
N GLY A 755 -0.25 -10.63 -25.81
CA GLY A 755 -1.61 -10.45 -25.30
C GLY A 755 -2.12 -9.00 -25.20
N ASP A 756 -3.44 -8.90 -25.04
CA ASP A 756 -4.25 -7.69 -24.82
C ASP A 756 -3.72 -6.39 -25.44
N LEU A 757 -3.69 -6.36 -26.77
CA LEU A 757 -3.18 -5.23 -27.56
C LEU A 757 -4.10 -4.00 -27.49
N VAL A 758 -5.42 -4.19 -27.60
CA VAL A 758 -6.42 -3.10 -27.64
C VAL A 758 -7.22 -2.94 -26.34
N GLY A 759 -7.23 -3.95 -25.47
CA GLY A 759 -7.79 -3.91 -24.12
C GLY A 759 -9.30 -4.16 -23.98
N SER A 760 -10.05 -4.35 -25.08
CA SER A 760 -11.45 -4.81 -24.99
C SER A 760 -11.97 -5.43 -26.29
N GLN A 761 -12.58 -6.61 -26.19
CA GLN A 761 -13.18 -7.33 -27.30
C GLN A 761 -14.58 -6.80 -27.65
N TRP A 762 -15.22 -6.05 -26.75
CA TRP A 762 -16.61 -5.57 -26.86
C TRP A 762 -16.76 -4.22 -27.58
N ILE A 763 -15.71 -3.74 -28.25
CA ILE A 763 -15.72 -2.48 -29.01
C ILE A 763 -16.18 -2.68 -30.46
N ASP A 764 -16.74 -1.64 -31.06
CA ASP A 764 -17.09 -1.61 -32.48
C ASP A 764 -15.85 -1.54 -33.37
N ASP A 765 -16.01 -1.79 -34.67
CA ASP A 765 -14.89 -1.81 -35.63
C ASP A 765 -14.21 -0.45 -35.80
N LYS A 766 -14.95 0.65 -35.66
CA LYS A 766 -14.37 1.99 -35.81
C LYS A 766 -13.45 2.32 -34.63
N GLU A 767 -13.88 1.96 -33.42
CA GLU A 767 -13.09 2.09 -32.22
C GLU A 767 -11.90 1.11 -32.23
N PHE A 768 -12.10 -0.13 -32.70
CA PHE A 768 -11.00 -1.10 -32.88
C PHE A 768 -9.90 -0.55 -33.81
N GLU A 769 -10.27 -0.01 -34.97
CA GLU A 769 -9.34 0.63 -35.91
C GLU A 769 -8.67 1.88 -35.31
N SER A 770 -9.41 2.68 -34.54
CA SER A 770 -8.86 3.84 -33.82
C SER A 770 -7.78 3.40 -32.82
N ARG A 771 -8.05 2.38 -32.01
CA ARG A 771 -7.09 1.82 -31.04
C ARG A 771 -5.90 1.17 -31.75
N GLY A 772 -6.14 0.43 -32.82
CA GLY A 772 -5.10 -0.12 -33.69
C GLY A 772 -4.20 0.96 -34.30
N TRP A 773 -4.78 2.09 -34.72
CA TRP A 773 -4.00 3.23 -35.19
C TRP A 773 -3.11 3.81 -34.07
N ARG A 774 -3.63 3.97 -32.85
CA ARG A 774 -2.82 4.45 -31.71
C ARG A 774 -1.73 3.48 -31.33
N TYR A 775 -2.01 2.17 -31.37
CA TYR A 775 -1.03 1.11 -31.14
C TYR A 775 0.20 1.33 -32.04
N TRP A 776 0.00 1.41 -33.36
CA TRP A 776 1.09 1.54 -34.33
C TRP A 776 1.71 2.94 -34.38
N ASN A 777 0.92 4.00 -34.20
CA ASN A 777 1.38 5.37 -34.45
C ASN A 777 1.80 6.14 -33.18
N ARG A 778 1.40 5.69 -31.99
CA ARG A 778 1.67 6.38 -30.71
C ARG A 778 2.52 5.53 -29.77
N VAL A 779 2.08 4.31 -29.47
CA VAL A 779 2.79 3.41 -28.55
C VAL A 779 4.03 2.82 -29.24
N PHE A 780 3.80 2.03 -30.28
CA PHE A 780 4.84 1.35 -31.04
C PHE A 780 5.24 2.12 -32.30
N ASN A 781 5.31 3.44 -32.19
CA ASN A 781 5.65 4.32 -33.30
C ASN A 781 7.00 3.93 -33.93
N GLY A 782 6.98 3.65 -35.23
CA GLY A 782 8.14 3.17 -36.01
C GLY A 782 8.25 1.64 -36.09
N GLY A 783 7.44 0.90 -35.33
CA GLY A 783 7.25 -0.53 -35.47
C GLY A 783 6.33 -0.87 -36.65
N VAL A 784 6.45 -2.10 -37.16
CA VAL A 784 5.63 -2.64 -38.25
C VAL A 784 5.19 -4.06 -37.92
N ARG A 785 4.00 -4.47 -38.38
CA ARG A 785 3.57 -5.88 -38.26
C ARG A 785 4.46 -6.79 -39.11
N VAL A 786 4.50 -8.08 -38.76
CA VAL A 786 5.19 -9.09 -39.58
C VAL A 786 4.42 -9.28 -40.90
N ASP A 787 5.13 -9.30 -42.02
CA ASP A 787 4.53 -9.41 -43.35
C ASP A 787 3.83 -10.76 -43.55
N ASP A 788 2.66 -10.76 -44.20
CA ASP A 788 1.84 -11.98 -44.36
C ASP A 788 2.51 -13.07 -45.21
N GLU A 789 3.47 -12.69 -46.09
CA GLU A 789 4.32 -13.60 -46.86
C GLU A 789 5.30 -14.37 -45.97
N LEU A 790 5.70 -13.78 -44.84
CA LEU A 790 6.63 -14.39 -43.88
C LEU A 790 5.92 -15.28 -42.86
N THR A 791 4.59 -15.23 -42.80
CA THR A 791 3.73 -15.92 -41.83
C THR A 791 2.82 -16.98 -42.47
N SER A 792 3.02 -17.32 -43.75
CA SER A 792 2.20 -18.30 -44.50
C SER A 792 2.62 -19.76 -44.32
N THR A 793 3.30 -20.09 -43.23
CA THR A 793 4.01 -21.37 -43.05
C THR A 793 3.61 -22.02 -41.73
N PRO A 794 3.24 -23.30 -41.73
CA PRO A 794 4.25 -24.37 -41.64
C PRO A 794 4.48 -25.03 -43.01
N VAL A 795 5.62 -24.78 -43.66
CA VAL A 795 5.91 -25.46 -44.95
C VAL A 795 6.57 -26.81 -44.68
N HIS A 796 6.19 -27.84 -45.43
CA HIS A 796 6.96 -29.09 -45.52
C HIS A 796 8.35 -28.90 -46.16
N ASP A 797 8.60 -27.72 -46.74
CA ASP A 797 9.88 -27.35 -47.33
C ASP A 797 10.83 -26.81 -46.27
N PHE A 798 11.65 -27.70 -45.73
CA PHE A 798 12.77 -27.41 -44.83
C PHE A 798 13.90 -26.57 -45.50
N GLN A 799 13.64 -25.84 -46.59
CA GLN A 799 14.61 -24.93 -47.21
C GLN A 799 14.24 -23.44 -47.06
N ASN A 800 13.04 -23.10 -46.59
CA ASN A 800 12.62 -21.71 -46.39
C ASN A 800 13.09 -21.13 -45.04
N HIS A 801 14.40 -21.12 -44.83
CA HIS A 801 15.03 -20.64 -43.60
C HIS A 801 15.56 -19.21 -43.74
N LYS A 802 15.38 -18.40 -42.71
CA LYS A 802 15.98 -17.05 -42.61
C LYS A 802 17.31 -17.13 -41.87
N ILE A 803 18.29 -16.31 -42.20
CA ILE A 803 19.57 -16.30 -41.47
C ILE A 803 19.50 -15.27 -40.32
N ILE A 804 19.86 -15.67 -39.10
CA ILE A 804 19.93 -14.72 -37.97
C ILE A 804 20.97 -13.63 -38.28
N GLY A 805 20.54 -12.38 -38.20
CA GLY A 805 21.37 -11.21 -38.50
C GLY A 805 21.27 -10.71 -39.95
N GLU A 806 20.69 -11.51 -40.86
CA GLU A 806 20.26 -11.03 -42.17
C GLU A 806 18.97 -10.20 -42.01
N ASP A 807 18.86 -9.10 -42.76
CA ASP A 807 17.74 -8.15 -42.63
C ASP A 807 17.50 -7.62 -41.19
N ALA A 808 18.57 -7.56 -40.38
CA ALA A 808 18.50 -7.17 -38.96
C ALA A 808 17.83 -5.80 -38.74
N ALA A 809 18.01 -4.85 -39.67
CA ALA A 809 17.39 -3.53 -39.59
C ALA A 809 15.86 -3.58 -39.72
N ALA A 810 15.30 -4.52 -40.49
CA ALA A 810 13.86 -4.70 -40.59
C ALA A 810 13.32 -5.47 -39.38
N TRP A 811 14.00 -6.53 -38.93
CA TRP A 811 13.59 -7.31 -37.75
C TRP A 811 13.57 -6.49 -36.46
N LYS A 812 14.46 -5.50 -36.32
CA LYS A 812 14.41 -4.52 -35.22
C LYS A 812 13.13 -3.69 -35.17
N LYS A 813 12.43 -3.55 -36.31
CA LYS A 813 11.17 -2.79 -36.44
C LYS A 813 9.95 -3.69 -36.46
N ARG A 814 10.08 -4.95 -36.88
CA ARG A 814 8.98 -5.92 -36.90
C ARG A 814 8.57 -6.27 -35.47
N ILE A 815 7.27 -6.21 -35.20
CA ILE A 815 6.67 -6.59 -33.92
C ILE A 815 5.86 -7.86 -34.12
N ILE A 816 6.20 -8.89 -33.35
CA ILE A 816 5.49 -10.15 -33.27
C ILE A 816 4.32 -9.96 -32.30
N ASN A 817 3.10 -9.96 -32.82
CA ASN A 817 1.88 -9.77 -32.02
C ASN A 817 1.24 -11.12 -31.72
N VAL A 818 0.94 -11.36 -30.44
CA VAL A 818 0.16 -12.50 -29.97
C VAL A 818 -1.25 -12.03 -29.63
N ALA A 819 -2.27 -12.77 -30.05
CA ALA A 819 -3.66 -12.44 -29.78
C ALA A 819 -4.03 -12.69 -28.31
N GLY A 820 -4.64 -11.70 -27.66
CA GLY A 820 -5.17 -11.83 -26.30
C GLY A 820 -6.69 -11.97 -26.21
N ASN A 821 -7.17 -12.34 -25.03
CA ASN A 821 -8.60 -12.48 -24.77
C ASN A 821 -9.35 -11.13 -24.88
N HIS A 822 -8.70 -10.00 -24.56
CA HIS A 822 -9.28 -8.68 -24.77
C HIS A 822 -9.20 -8.18 -26.22
N ASP A 823 -8.59 -8.95 -27.13
CA ASP A 823 -8.56 -8.60 -28.55
C ASP A 823 -9.61 -9.39 -29.34
N VAL A 824 -9.64 -10.71 -29.11
CA VAL A 824 -10.42 -11.66 -29.91
C VAL A 824 -11.49 -12.43 -29.13
N GLY A 825 -11.42 -12.48 -27.79
CA GLY A 825 -12.31 -13.27 -26.92
C GLY A 825 -11.72 -14.62 -26.48
N TYR A 826 -12.39 -15.27 -25.52
CA TYR A 826 -12.10 -16.65 -25.09
C TYR A 826 -12.81 -17.67 -26.00
N ALA A 827 -12.56 -18.97 -25.78
CA ALA A 827 -13.09 -20.02 -26.65
C ALA A 827 -14.62 -19.93 -26.88
N GLY A 828 -15.40 -19.53 -25.87
CA GLY A 828 -16.86 -19.44 -25.94
C GLY A 828 -17.41 -18.24 -26.69
N ASP A 829 -16.66 -17.12 -26.79
CA ASP A 829 -17.11 -15.88 -27.44
C ASP A 829 -16.20 -15.39 -28.58
N LEU A 830 -15.13 -16.13 -28.89
CA LEU A 830 -14.32 -15.93 -30.08
C LEU A 830 -15.19 -16.10 -31.34
N SER A 831 -15.18 -15.09 -32.22
CA SER A 831 -15.94 -15.09 -33.48
C SER A 831 -15.05 -14.86 -34.70
N PRO A 832 -15.43 -15.35 -35.90
CA PRO A 832 -14.67 -15.11 -37.14
C PRO A 832 -14.49 -13.62 -37.43
N GLU A 833 -15.49 -12.78 -37.14
CA GLU A 833 -15.43 -11.34 -37.36
C GLU A 833 -14.39 -10.67 -36.47
N ARG A 834 -14.32 -11.08 -35.19
CA ARG A 834 -13.30 -10.57 -34.24
C ARG A 834 -11.90 -10.99 -34.64
N MET A 835 -11.74 -12.21 -35.14
CA MET A 835 -10.47 -12.69 -35.67
C MET A 835 -10.08 -11.94 -36.95
N GLU A 836 -11.01 -11.70 -37.87
CA GLU A 836 -10.74 -10.99 -39.13
C GLU A 836 -10.24 -9.56 -38.88
N ARG A 837 -10.88 -8.80 -37.98
CA ARG A 837 -10.40 -7.44 -37.63
C ARG A 837 -9.04 -7.47 -36.94
N PHE A 838 -8.75 -8.46 -36.10
CA PHE A 838 -7.43 -8.63 -35.49
C PHE A 838 -6.37 -8.88 -36.56
N VAL A 839 -6.61 -9.84 -37.45
CA VAL A 839 -5.68 -10.19 -38.53
C VAL A 839 -5.41 -9.01 -39.45
N ARG A 840 -6.45 -8.22 -39.75
CA ARG A 840 -6.35 -7.01 -40.58
C ARG A 840 -5.39 -5.98 -39.97
N VAL A 841 -5.46 -5.74 -38.66
CA VAL A 841 -4.69 -4.66 -37.99
C VAL A 841 -3.33 -5.14 -37.49
N PHE A 842 -3.25 -6.36 -36.94
CA PHE A 842 -2.07 -6.85 -36.20
C PHE A 842 -1.30 -7.98 -36.91
N GLY A 843 -1.91 -8.63 -37.91
CA GLY A 843 -1.35 -9.78 -38.62
C GLY A 843 -1.94 -11.11 -38.14
N LYS A 844 -1.54 -12.22 -38.77
CA LYS A 844 -2.05 -13.56 -38.47
C LYS A 844 -1.88 -13.92 -36.98
N ALA A 845 -2.85 -14.65 -36.43
CA ALA A 845 -2.83 -15.08 -35.03
C ALA A 845 -2.07 -16.41 -34.81
N ASN A 846 -1.97 -17.25 -35.85
CA ASN A 846 -1.23 -18.53 -35.84
C ASN A 846 -0.21 -18.55 -36.98
N TYR A 847 1.07 -18.69 -36.68
CA TYR A 847 2.13 -18.85 -37.69
C TYR A 847 3.47 -19.29 -37.10
N GLU A 848 4.37 -19.75 -37.96
CA GLU A 848 5.72 -20.18 -37.60
C GLU A 848 6.79 -19.33 -38.30
N LEU A 849 7.90 -19.06 -37.61
CA LEU A 849 9.12 -18.47 -38.17
C LEU A 849 10.31 -19.40 -37.89
N ARG A 850 11.15 -19.65 -38.91
CA ARG A 850 12.38 -20.44 -38.78
C ARG A 850 13.61 -19.62 -39.13
N PHE A 851 14.59 -19.67 -38.24
CA PHE A 851 15.86 -18.97 -38.37
C PHE A 851 17.03 -19.96 -38.24
N GLN A 852 18.06 -19.79 -39.06
CA GLN A 852 19.31 -20.54 -38.99
C GLN A 852 20.44 -19.64 -38.49
N MET A 853 21.31 -20.22 -37.66
CA MET A 853 22.54 -19.55 -37.23
C MET A 853 23.71 -19.91 -38.15
N PRO A 854 24.38 -18.95 -38.81
CA PRO A 854 25.56 -19.23 -39.61
C PRO A 854 26.75 -19.53 -38.71
N VAL A 855 27.31 -20.74 -38.80
CA VAL A 855 28.53 -21.16 -38.07
C VAL A 855 29.75 -20.99 -38.98
N ASN A 856 30.85 -20.41 -38.48
CA ASN A 856 32.04 -20.08 -39.28
C ASN A 856 32.81 -21.36 -39.69
N ARG A 857 32.49 -21.94 -40.85
CA ARG A 857 33.33 -22.99 -41.48
C ARG A 857 34.45 -22.34 -42.30
N THR A 858 35.61 -22.13 -41.69
CA THR A 858 36.86 -21.87 -42.45
C THR A 858 37.87 -22.98 -42.20
N THR A 859 38.43 -23.50 -43.30
CA THR A 859 39.29 -24.70 -43.45
C THR A 859 38.47 -25.99 -43.36
N THR A 860 38.30 -26.84 -44.37
CA THR A 860 39.21 -27.34 -45.41
C THR A 860 38.43 -27.74 -46.67
N ALA A 861 38.49 -26.92 -47.72
CA ALA A 861 38.20 -27.38 -49.07
C ALA A 861 39.53 -27.51 -49.81
N GLU A 862 40.31 -28.56 -49.48
CA GLU A 862 41.36 -29.18 -50.32
C GLU A 862 42.14 -30.24 -49.51
N GLY A 863 41.93 -31.53 -49.83
CA GLY A 863 42.58 -32.69 -49.19
C GLY A 863 41.87 -33.08 -47.87
N ASP A 864 41.49 -34.32 -47.58
CA ASP A 864 42.05 -35.61 -47.97
C ASP A 864 40.99 -36.71 -47.77
N LYS A 865 41.15 -37.83 -48.47
CA LYS A 865 40.29 -39.00 -48.38
C LYS A 865 40.68 -39.85 -47.16
N ASP A 866 39.91 -39.86 -46.08
CA ASP A 866 39.58 -41.07 -45.31
C ASP A 866 38.55 -40.76 -44.21
N GLY A 867 37.82 -41.79 -43.77
CA GLY A 867 36.52 -41.70 -43.11
C GLY A 867 36.41 -40.93 -41.79
N GLY A 868 35.22 -40.35 -41.58
CA GLY A 868 34.64 -40.05 -40.27
C GLY A 868 34.61 -38.58 -39.82
N GLU A 869 34.06 -37.66 -40.61
CA GLU A 869 33.67 -36.33 -40.10
C GLU A 869 32.18 -36.31 -39.74
N GLU A 870 31.87 -36.07 -38.46
CA GLU A 870 30.50 -35.85 -37.97
C GLU A 870 29.91 -34.60 -38.64
N ASN A 871 29.01 -34.83 -39.59
CA ASN A 871 28.39 -33.78 -40.37
C ASN A 871 27.27 -33.13 -39.53
N HIS A 872 27.64 -32.28 -38.57
CA HIS A 872 26.68 -31.67 -37.66
C HIS A 872 25.64 -30.80 -38.41
N PRO A 873 24.34 -30.87 -38.04
CA PRO A 873 23.29 -30.09 -38.67
C PRO A 873 23.43 -28.59 -38.36
N ILE A 874 23.02 -27.74 -39.31
CA ILE A 874 23.00 -26.28 -39.11
C ILE A 874 22.02 -25.95 -37.96
N PRO A 875 22.42 -25.13 -36.96
CA PRO A 875 21.55 -24.80 -35.85
C PRO A 875 20.31 -23.99 -36.27
N GLU A 876 19.15 -24.39 -35.77
CA GLU A 876 17.84 -23.81 -36.12
C GLU A 876 17.11 -23.30 -34.87
N LEU A 877 16.63 -22.06 -34.93
CA LEU A 877 15.71 -21.44 -33.98
C LEU A 877 14.32 -21.33 -34.63
N ARG A 878 13.35 -21.99 -34.02
CA ARG A 878 11.96 -22.00 -34.45
C ARG A 878 11.12 -21.16 -33.48
N ILE A 879 10.38 -20.19 -33.99
CA ILE A 879 9.42 -19.40 -33.21
C ILE A 879 8.02 -19.77 -33.66
N VAL A 880 7.20 -20.25 -32.73
CA VAL A 880 5.79 -20.60 -32.96
C VAL A 880 4.93 -19.56 -32.27
N VAL A 881 4.13 -18.82 -33.04
CA VAL A 881 3.13 -17.90 -32.52
C VAL A 881 1.80 -18.63 -32.56
N LEU A 882 1.21 -18.83 -31.38
CA LEU A 882 -0.01 -19.60 -31.22
C LEU A 882 -1.09 -18.74 -30.56
N ASN A 883 -2.28 -18.75 -31.17
CA ASN A 883 -3.51 -18.32 -30.53
C ASN A 883 -4.07 -19.49 -29.72
N ASP A 884 -3.83 -19.47 -28.42
CA ASP A 884 -4.28 -20.51 -27.49
C ASP A 884 -5.68 -20.25 -26.90
N MET A 885 -6.35 -19.14 -27.28
CA MET A 885 -7.67 -18.75 -26.75
C MET A 885 -8.76 -19.79 -26.99
N ASN A 886 -8.62 -20.65 -28.01
CA ASN A 886 -9.63 -21.60 -28.45
C ASN A 886 -9.18 -23.07 -28.38
N LEU A 887 -8.13 -23.38 -27.61
CA LEU A 887 -7.71 -24.77 -27.39
C LEU A 887 -8.67 -25.51 -26.46
N ASP A 888 -9.21 -24.81 -25.46
CA ASP A 888 -10.14 -25.40 -24.50
C ASP A 888 -11.57 -25.48 -25.02
N THR A 889 -12.34 -26.39 -24.42
CA THR A 889 -13.72 -26.70 -24.82
C THR A 889 -14.68 -26.50 -23.66
N PRO A 890 -15.94 -26.11 -23.94
CA PRO A 890 -16.54 -25.96 -25.27
C PRO A 890 -16.15 -24.64 -25.97
N ALA A 891 -15.95 -24.67 -27.29
CA ALA A 891 -15.71 -23.48 -28.10
C ALA A 891 -16.99 -23.02 -28.80
N GLY A 892 -17.20 -21.70 -28.90
CA GLY A 892 -18.34 -21.08 -29.58
C GLY A 892 -18.31 -21.24 -31.10
N SER A 893 -17.12 -21.38 -31.70
CA SER A 893 -16.96 -21.75 -33.12
C SER A 893 -16.04 -22.95 -33.26
N LYS A 894 -16.62 -24.04 -33.76
CA LYS A 894 -15.88 -25.26 -34.03
C LYS A 894 -14.90 -25.07 -35.20
N GLU A 895 -15.27 -24.32 -36.23
CA GLU A 895 -14.42 -24.11 -37.41
C GLU A 895 -13.09 -23.45 -37.05
N MET A 896 -13.11 -22.42 -36.20
CA MET A 896 -11.88 -21.76 -35.75
C MET A 896 -11.07 -22.64 -34.81
N GLN A 897 -11.73 -23.42 -33.96
CA GLN A 897 -11.04 -24.41 -33.12
C GLN A 897 -10.34 -25.47 -33.98
N ASP A 898 -11.02 -26.00 -35.00
CA ASP A 898 -10.46 -26.94 -35.97
C ASP A 898 -9.27 -26.32 -36.74
N GLU A 899 -9.31 -25.01 -37.05
CA GLU A 899 -8.19 -24.28 -37.66
C GLU A 899 -6.96 -24.22 -36.73
N THR A 900 -7.14 -23.85 -35.45
CA THR A 900 -6.03 -23.82 -34.49
C THR A 900 -5.45 -25.22 -34.25
N TYR A 901 -6.30 -26.24 -34.10
CA TYR A 901 -5.85 -27.63 -33.98
C TYR A 901 -5.17 -28.13 -35.27
N GLY A 902 -5.65 -27.71 -36.45
CA GLY A 902 -5.01 -27.96 -37.73
C GLY A 902 -3.60 -27.41 -37.79
N PHE A 903 -3.43 -26.14 -37.41
CA PHE A 903 -2.12 -25.50 -37.31
C PHE A 903 -1.20 -26.22 -36.30
N LEU A 904 -1.70 -26.56 -35.12
CA LEU A 904 -0.93 -27.33 -34.13
C LEU A 904 -0.47 -28.68 -34.68
N ASN A 905 -1.35 -29.41 -35.38
CA ASN A 905 -1.01 -30.69 -36.00
C ASN A 905 0.06 -30.51 -37.09
N GLU A 906 0.00 -29.45 -37.88
CA GLU A 906 1.04 -29.11 -38.86
C GLU A 906 2.37 -28.76 -38.18
N VAL A 907 2.35 -27.98 -37.10
CA VAL A 907 3.53 -27.66 -36.28
C VAL A 907 4.16 -28.94 -35.73
N ILE A 908 3.35 -29.86 -35.20
CA ILE A 908 3.83 -31.15 -34.68
C ILE A 908 4.43 -31.99 -35.83
N THR A 909 3.75 -32.07 -36.97
CA THR A 909 4.18 -32.87 -38.14
C THR A 909 5.45 -32.34 -38.79
N THR A 910 5.65 -31.02 -38.79
CA THR A 910 6.85 -30.35 -39.34
C THR A 910 7.97 -30.19 -38.31
N SER A 911 7.79 -30.71 -37.09
CA SER A 911 8.83 -30.71 -36.08
C SER A 911 9.93 -31.72 -36.42
N LEU A 912 11.18 -31.35 -36.16
CA LEU A 912 12.30 -32.26 -36.32
C LEU A 912 12.27 -33.38 -35.27
N ASP A 913 13.01 -34.46 -35.50
CA ASP A 913 13.12 -35.55 -34.53
C ASP A 913 13.65 -35.05 -33.19
N VAL A 914 13.13 -35.59 -32.08
CA VAL A 914 13.49 -35.18 -30.71
C VAL A 914 14.97 -35.42 -30.38
N GLU A 915 15.62 -36.34 -31.09
CA GLU A 915 17.04 -36.67 -30.92
C GLU A 915 17.96 -35.78 -31.77
N ARG A 916 17.40 -34.92 -32.63
CA ARG A 916 18.20 -34.10 -33.52
C ARG A 916 18.84 -32.94 -32.73
N PRO A 917 20.17 -32.85 -32.69
CA PRO A 917 20.85 -31.79 -31.95
C PRO A 917 20.70 -30.44 -32.68
N ALA A 918 20.95 -29.34 -31.95
CA ALA A 918 20.99 -27.97 -32.46
C ALA A 918 19.65 -27.36 -32.95
N HIS A 919 18.51 -27.80 -32.42
CA HIS A 919 17.20 -27.19 -32.68
C HIS A 919 16.59 -26.63 -31.38
N PHE A 920 16.00 -25.42 -31.45
CA PHE A 920 15.32 -24.79 -30.33
C PHE A 920 13.94 -24.25 -30.72
N THR A 921 12.91 -24.58 -29.94
CA THR A 921 11.54 -24.05 -30.14
C THR A 921 11.21 -23.00 -29.09
N LEU A 922 10.94 -21.78 -29.53
CA LEU A 922 10.33 -20.72 -28.71
C LEU A 922 8.84 -20.63 -29.04
N VAL A 923 7.97 -20.86 -28.07
CA VAL A 923 6.52 -20.66 -28.24
C VAL A 923 6.09 -19.35 -27.60
N LEU A 924 5.37 -18.54 -28.36
CA LEU A 924 4.78 -17.27 -27.93
C LEU A 924 3.27 -17.44 -27.93
N THR A 925 2.67 -17.27 -26.75
CA THR A 925 1.25 -17.58 -26.51
C THR A 925 0.66 -16.58 -25.52
N HIS A 926 -0.66 -16.60 -25.31
CA HIS A 926 -1.27 -15.70 -24.33
C HIS A 926 -1.54 -16.44 -23.03
N ILE A 927 -2.48 -17.40 -22.98
CA ILE A 927 -2.87 -18.14 -21.75
C ILE A 927 -1.76 -19.12 -21.29
N PRO A 928 -1.41 -19.15 -19.99
CA PRO A 928 -0.37 -19.99 -19.47
C PRO A 928 -0.84 -21.44 -19.35
N ILE A 929 0.13 -22.35 -19.37
CA ILE A 929 -0.07 -23.77 -19.17
C ILE A 929 -0.54 -24.05 -17.75
N TYR A 930 -1.44 -25.03 -17.60
CA TYR A 930 -1.98 -25.47 -16.32
C TYR A 930 -0.88 -25.71 -15.26
N LYS A 931 -1.16 -25.27 -14.04
CA LYS A 931 -0.34 -25.47 -12.84
C LYS A 931 -1.21 -25.44 -11.61
N ASP A 932 -0.81 -26.17 -10.56
CA ASP A 932 -1.59 -26.28 -9.34
C ASP A 932 -1.69 -24.94 -8.60
N ALA A 933 -2.82 -24.73 -7.92
CA ALA A 933 -3.06 -23.51 -7.15
C ALA A 933 -1.99 -23.31 -6.06
N GLY A 934 -1.47 -22.09 -5.96
CA GLY A 934 -0.39 -21.73 -5.03
C GLY A 934 1.01 -21.67 -5.66
N ILE A 935 1.18 -22.13 -6.90
CA ILE A 935 2.43 -21.99 -7.65
C ILE A 935 2.58 -20.56 -8.18
N CYS A 936 1.63 -20.09 -9.00
CA CYS A 936 1.52 -18.69 -9.43
C CYS A 936 0.54 -17.93 -8.53
N VAL A 937 0.43 -16.60 -8.72
CA VAL A 937 -0.52 -15.76 -7.96
C VAL A 937 -1.95 -16.18 -8.30
N ASP A 938 -2.24 -16.32 -9.60
CA ASP A 938 -3.51 -16.82 -10.08
C ASP A 938 -3.47 -18.35 -10.15
N GLY A 939 -4.52 -18.99 -9.64
CA GLY A 939 -4.72 -20.44 -9.76
C GLY A 939 -5.50 -20.80 -11.04
N PRO A 940 -5.58 -22.09 -11.38
CA PRO A 940 -6.41 -22.55 -12.49
C PRO A 940 -7.87 -22.21 -12.22
N PHE A 941 -8.49 -21.52 -13.18
CA PHE A 941 -9.87 -21.02 -13.11
C PHE A 941 -10.52 -21.15 -14.49
N PHE A 942 -11.79 -21.52 -14.49
CA PHE A 942 -12.65 -21.60 -15.67
C PHE A 942 -14.05 -21.11 -15.30
N ASP A 943 -14.58 -20.17 -16.07
CA ASP A 943 -15.97 -19.76 -16.07
C ASP A 943 -16.60 -20.09 -17.42
N PHE A 944 -17.90 -20.36 -17.42
CA PHE A 944 -18.66 -20.75 -18.61
C PHE A 944 -19.93 -19.90 -18.72
N PHE A 945 -20.44 -19.72 -19.93
CA PHE A 945 -21.71 -18.98 -20.11
C PHE A 945 -22.93 -19.83 -19.69
N ASP A 946 -23.88 -19.22 -18.97
CA ASP A 946 -25.12 -19.87 -18.52
C ASP A 946 -26.14 -20.03 -19.67
N GLY A 947 -26.36 -21.26 -20.16
CA GLY A 947 -27.38 -21.60 -21.16
C GLY A 947 -27.17 -22.96 -21.81
N ASP A 948 -28.23 -23.57 -22.36
CA ASP A 948 -28.20 -24.89 -23.02
C ASP A 948 -27.10 -24.95 -24.12
N PHE A 949 -25.94 -25.53 -23.77
CA PHE A 949 -24.87 -26.02 -24.66
C PHE A 949 -24.32 -25.13 -25.80
N GLU A 950 -24.71 -23.85 -25.94
CA GLU A 950 -24.31 -23.02 -27.09
C GLU A 950 -23.15 -22.03 -26.83
N ASN A 951 -22.71 -21.75 -25.59
CA ASN A 951 -21.81 -20.59 -25.35
C ASN A 951 -20.44 -20.85 -24.69
N GLY A 952 -19.92 -22.08 -24.62
CA GLY A 952 -18.48 -22.33 -24.38
C GLY A 952 -17.78 -21.68 -23.17
N VAL A 953 -16.43 -21.64 -23.20
CA VAL A 953 -15.59 -21.05 -22.14
C VAL A 953 -15.71 -19.52 -22.16
N LYS A 954 -16.11 -18.94 -21.02
CA LYS A 954 -16.31 -17.50 -20.85
C LYS A 954 -15.04 -16.79 -20.39
N GLU A 955 -14.29 -17.40 -19.49
CA GLU A 955 -13.09 -16.85 -18.90
C GLU A 955 -12.23 -18.00 -18.37
N GLN A 956 -10.90 -17.90 -18.50
CA GLN A 956 -9.98 -18.85 -17.89
C GLN A 956 -8.64 -18.18 -17.57
N ASN A 957 -8.01 -18.62 -16.48
CA ASN A 957 -6.67 -18.14 -16.08
C ASN A 957 -5.54 -19.02 -16.65
N HIS A 958 -5.85 -20.25 -17.03
CA HIS A 958 -4.88 -21.24 -17.47
C HIS A 958 -5.53 -22.11 -18.53
N LEU A 959 -4.72 -22.70 -19.41
CA LEU A 959 -5.20 -23.79 -20.27
C LEU A 959 -5.67 -24.95 -19.40
N SER A 960 -6.57 -25.80 -19.92
CA SER A 960 -6.96 -27.00 -19.18
C SER A 960 -5.78 -27.95 -19.04
N ARG A 961 -5.86 -28.88 -18.08
CA ARG A 961 -4.82 -29.90 -17.87
C ARG A 961 -4.60 -30.74 -19.14
N ASP A 962 -5.66 -31.02 -19.90
CA ASP A 962 -5.60 -31.83 -21.11
C ASP A 962 -4.98 -31.06 -22.28
N ALA A 963 -5.42 -29.81 -22.52
CA ALA A 963 -4.82 -28.95 -23.54
C ALA A 963 -3.32 -28.71 -23.26
N SER A 964 -2.99 -28.44 -22.00
CA SER A 964 -1.62 -28.27 -21.50
C SER A 964 -0.75 -29.51 -21.73
N LYS A 965 -1.28 -30.70 -21.45
CA LYS A 965 -0.59 -31.96 -21.70
C LYS A 965 -0.34 -32.17 -23.19
N GLY A 966 -1.37 -31.95 -24.03
CA GLY A 966 -1.24 -32.05 -25.48
C GLY A 966 -0.20 -31.08 -26.05
N PHE A 967 -0.11 -29.88 -25.48
CA PHE A 967 0.88 -28.87 -25.84
C PHE A 967 2.32 -29.34 -25.54
N LEU A 968 2.58 -29.83 -24.32
CA LEU A 968 3.88 -30.31 -23.87
C LEU A 968 4.34 -31.59 -24.60
N GLU A 969 3.44 -32.56 -24.74
CA GLU A 969 3.73 -33.83 -25.42
C GLU A 969 3.82 -33.65 -26.94
N GLY A 970 2.99 -32.79 -27.54
CA GLY A 970 2.95 -32.59 -28.98
C GLY A 970 4.12 -31.75 -29.51
N ILE A 971 4.22 -30.50 -29.06
CA ILE A 971 5.20 -29.53 -29.59
C ILE A 971 6.62 -29.93 -29.16
N PHE A 972 6.80 -30.26 -27.88
CA PHE A 972 8.12 -30.56 -27.33
C PHE A 972 8.43 -32.05 -27.30
N GLY A 973 7.46 -32.96 -27.37
CA GLY A 973 7.77 -34.39 -27.29
C GLY A 973 8.21 -34.85 -25.89
N MET A 974 7.90 -34.06 -24.85
CA MET A 974 8.23 -34.38 -23.47
C MET A 974 7.36 -35.55 -22.98
N HIS A 975 7.95 -36.61 -22.41
CA HIS A 975 7.21 -37.82 -22.07
C HIS A 975 7.79 -38.57 -20.85
N GLY A 976 6.92 -39.20 -20.05
CA GLY A 976 7.33 -39.92 -18.83
C GLY A 976 7.93 -41.32 -19.04
N ASN A 977 7.83 -41.89 -20.25
CA ASN A 977 8.44 -43.18 -20.60
C ASN A 977 9.83 -42.95 -21.19
N ASP A 978 10.85 -43.55 -20.57
CA ASP A 978 12.26 -43.50 -20.93
C ASP A 978 12.63 -44.36 -22.17
N ASN A 979 11.70 -45.22 -22.62
CA ASN A 979 11.87 -46.10 -23.79
C ASN A 979 11.44 -45.45 -25.13
N VAL A 980 10.98 -44.20 -25.10
CA VAL A 980 10.64 -43.45 -26.33
C VAL A 980 11.89 -42.73 -26.87
N PRO A 981 11.92 -42.32 -28.16
CA PRO A 981 13.02 -41.55 -28.73
C PRO A 981 13.36 -40.32 -27.86
N GLY A 982 14.65 -39.99 -27.77
CA GLY A 982 15.14 -38.90 -26.91
C GLY A 982 14.97 -39.16 -25.41
N HIS A 983 14.72 -40.40 -25.00
CA HIS A 983 14.50 -40.82 -23.61
C HIS A 983 13.41 -40.01 -22.88
N GLY A 984 12.45 -39.45 -23.62
CA GLY A 984 11.35 -38.64 -23.07
C GLY A 984 11.72 -37.20 -22.68
N PHE A 985 12.97 -36.75 -22.87
CA PHE A 985 13.38 -35.36 -22.65
C PHE A 985 12.72 -34.36 -23.61
N GLY A 986 12.30 -34.85 -24.78
CA GLY A 986 11.73 -34.00 -25.82
C GLY A 986 12.75 -33.07 -26.46
N ARG A 987 12.26 -31.99 -27.05
CA ARG A 987 13.02 -30.96 -27.78
C ARG A 987 13.32 -29.79 -26.85
N ASN A 988 14.48 -29.18 -27.04
CA ASN A 988 14.86 -27.97 -26.33
C ASN A 988 13.95 -26.79 -26.72
N GLY A 989 13.58 -25.99 -25.72
CA GLY A 989 12.75 -24.82 -25.96
C GLY A 989 12.38 -24.02 -24.73
N LEU A 990 11.51 -23.03 -24.96
CA LEU A 990 11.00 -22.09 -23.96
C LEU A 990 9.59 -21.65 -24.36
N ILE A 991 8.75 -21.41 -23.36
CA ILE A 991 7.41 -20.83 -23.57
C ILE A 991 7.40 -19.43 -22.94
N LEU A 992 6.98 -18.43 -23.71
CA LEU A 992 6.68 -17.09 -23.21
C LEU A 992 5.19 -16.79 -23.37
N THR A 993 4.58 -16.32 -22.29
CA THR A 993 3.13 -16.03 -22.20
C THR A 993 2.88 -14.60 -21.72
N GLY A 994 1.76 -14.01 -22.16
CA GLY A 994 1.33 -12.64 -21.85
C GLY A 994 0.28 -12.49 -20.75
N HIS A 995 -0.37 -13.57 -20.32
CA HIS A 995 -1.50 -13.56 -19.37
C HIS A 995 -1.11 -13.17 -17.94
N ASP A 996 -2.11 -12.91 -17.09
CA ASP A 996 -1.96 -12.59 -15.67
C ASP A 996 -1.28 -11.25 -15.36
N HIS A 997 -1.86 -10.53 -14.41
CA HIS A 997 -1.37 -9.20 -14.06
C HIS A 997 -0.08 -9.20 -13.21
N GLU A 998 0.29 -10.31 -12.57
CA GLU A 998 1.40 -10.40 -11.60
C GLU A 998 2.67 -11.07 -12.15
N GLY A 999 2.61 -11.75 -13.31
CA GLY A 999 3.70 -12.52 -13.92
C GLY A 999 4.08 -13.80 -13.17
N CYS A 1000 4.73 -14.76 -13.85
CA CYS A 1000 5.10 -16.04 -13.25
C CYS A 1000 6.26 -16.74 -13.99
N ASP A 1001 7.16 -17.44 -13.30
CA ASP A 1001 8.34 -18.12 -13.89
C ASP A 1001 8.45 -19.57 -13.38
N ILE A 1002 8.18 -20.53 -14.27
CA ILE A 1002 7.80 -21.91 -13.95
C ILE A 1002 8.69 -22.93 -14.67
N TYR A 1003 8.94 -24.04 -14.00
CA TYR A 1003 9.53 -25.25 -14.56
C TYR A 1003 8.51 -26.38 -14.55
N HIS A 1004 8.12 -26.85 -15.74
CA HIS A 1004 7.30 -28.03 -15.94
C HIS A 1004 8.22 -29.24 -16.08
N TYR A 1005 7.96 -30.34 -15.36
CA TYR A 1005 8.81 -31.52 -15.41
C TYR A 1005 8.03 -32.82 -15.22
N ILE A 1006 8.66 -33.93 -15.60
CA ILE A 1006 8.14 -35.29 -15.36
C ILE A 1006 9.25 -36.10 -14.70
N ASN A 1007 8.99 -36.68 -13.53
CA ASN A 1007 9.96 -37.55 -12.87
C ASN A 1007 9.87 -38.98 -13.42
N GLN A 1008 10.85 -39.41 -14.22
CA GLN A 1008 10.83 -40.76 -14.82
C GLN A 1008 11.27 -41.85 -13.83
N THR A 1009 11.89 -41.48 -12.71
CA THR A 1009 12.53 -42.39 -11.74
C THR A 1009 11.61 -42.93 -10.65
N ALA A 1010 10.38 -42.41 -10.52
CA ALA A 1010 9.44 -42.77 -9.46
C ALA A 1010 8.17 -43.48 -10.01
N PRO A 1011 8.12 -44.81 -10.11
CA PRO A 1011 6.87 -45.54 -10.39
C PRO A 1011 6.02 -45.64 -9.10
N PRO A 1012 4.69 -45.40 -9.13
CA PRO A 1012 3.80 -45.25 -10.29
C PRO A 1012 3.56 -43.79 -10.76
N GLU A 1013 4.23 -42.80 -10.15
CA GLU A 1013 3.97 -41.36 -10.29
C GLU A 1013 4.74 -40.69 -11.44
N ARG A 1014 4.74 -41.28 -12.64
CA ARG A 1014 5.30 -40.64 -13.87
C ARG A 1014 4.37 -39.56 -14.43
N GLU A 1015 3.85 -38.71 -13.55
CA GLU A 1015 2.93 -37.63 -13.91
C GLU A 1015 3.67 -36.30 -14.09
N TRP A 1016 3.10 -35.45 -14.94
CA TRP A 1016 3.56 -34.08 -15.14
C TRP A 1016 3.28 -33.22 -13.91
N GLN A 1017 4.30 -32.46 -13.50
CA GLN A 1017 4.28 -31.54 -12.37
C GLN A 1017 4.85 -30.18 -12.79
N ALA A 1018 4.55 -29.15 -12.00
CA ALA A 1018 5.07 -27.81 -12.18
C ALA A 1018 5.58 -27.24 -10.85
N MET A 1019 6.60 -26.40 -10.89
CA MET A 1019 7.09 -25.64 -9.74
C MET A 1019 7.77 -24.35 -10.19
N ARG A 1020 8.08 -23.43 -9.29
CA ARG A 1020 8.77 -22.18 -9.67
C ARG A 1020 10.19 -22.48 -10.14
N TRP A 1021 10.67 -21.73 -11.14
CA TRP A 1021 12.02 -21.90 -11.69
C TRP A 1021 13.12 -21.76 -10.63
N GLN A 1022 12.94 -20.85 -9.66
CA GLN A 1022 13.90 -20.66 -8.55
C GLN A 1022 14.01 -21.90 -7.65
N ASP A 1023 12.89 -22.57 -7.41
CA ASP A 1023 12.84 -23.80 -6.60
C ASP A 1023 13.47 -24.98 -7.37
N ALA A 1024 13.17 -25.09 -8.67
CA ALA A 1024 13.77 -26.09 -9.54
C ALA A 1024 15.30 -25.93 -9.65
N SER A 1025 15.77 -24.68 -9.82
CA SER A 1025 17.20 -24.35 -9.93
C SER A 1025 17.96 -24.58 -8.63
N SER A 1026 17.38 -24.19 -7.48
CA SER A 1026 18.02 -24.36 -6.17
C SER A 1026 18.09 -25.83 -5.74
N SER A 1027 17.07 -26.62 -6.08
CA SER A 1027 17.06 -28.09 -5.88
C SER A 1027 17.81 -28.86 -6.98
N ARG A 1028 18.29 -28.16 -8.01
CA ARG A 1028 18.96 -28.71 -9.21
C ARG A 1028 18.15 -29.80 -9.92
N ILE A 1029 16.82 -29.76 -9.82
CA ILE A 1029 15.94 -30.72 -10.49
C ILE A 1029 16.08 -30.59 -12.02
N ASN A 1030 16.30 -29.38 -12.52
CA ASN A 1030 16.56 -29.08 -13.93
C ASN A 1030 17.89 -29.66 -14.47
N GLU A 1031 18.80 -30.11 -13.60
CA GLU A 1031 20.08 -30.71 -13.98
C GLU A 1031 20.11 -32.24 -13.74
N GLN A 1032 19.06 -32.81 -13.16
CA GLN A 1032 19.03 -34.22 -12.78
C GLN A 1032 18.80 -35.15 -13.97
N PRO A 1033 19.57 -36.24 -14.10
CA PRO A 1033 19.34 -37.24 -15.14
C PRO A 1033 18.02 -37.99 -14.89
N GLY A 1034 17.23 -38.20 -15.95
CA GLY A 1034 15.91 -38.85 -15.89
C GLY A 1034 14.74 -37.93 -15.50
N ILE A 1035 14.92 -36.61 -15.55
CA ILE A 1035 13.84 -35.64 -15.31
C ILE A 1035 13.71 -34.69 -16.51
N PRO A 1036 12.92 -35.06 -17.55
CA PRO A 1036 12.48 -34.13 -18.58
C PRO A 1036 11.86 -32.88 -17.95
N GLY A 1037 12.16 -31.71 -18.51
CA GLY A 1037 11.43 -30.50 -18.16
C GLY A 1037 11.66 -29.33 -19.10
N LEU A 1038 10.79 -28.33 -18.97
CA LEU A 1038 10.68 -27.16 -19.83
C LEU A 1038 10.34 -25.93 -18.99
N ARG A 1039 10.98 -24.79 -19.28
CA ARG A 1039 10.68 -23.52 -18.62
C ARG A 1039 9.54 -22.79 -19.33
N GLU A 1040 8.63 -22.23 -18.56
CA GLU A 1040 7.56 -21.33 -19.00
C GLU A 1040 7.69 -20.00 -18.25
N ILE A 1041 7.62 -18.87 -18.96
CA ILE A 1041 7.70 -17.54 -18.37
C ILE A 1041 6.51 -16.69 -18.82
N THR A 1042 5.68 -16.33 -17.85
CA THR A 1042 4.58 -15.38 -17.98
C THR A 1042 5.09 -13.98 -17.70
N VAL A 1043 5.15 -13.14 -18.73
CA VAL A 1043 5.66 -11.77 -18.66
C VAL A 1043 4.63 -10.88 -18.01
N ARG A 1044 4.98 -10.30 -16.85
CA ARG A 1044 4.09 -9.43 -16.08
C ARG A 1044 3.58 -8.25 -16.94
N SER A 1045 2.26 -8.05 -16.93
CA SER A 1045 1.57 -6.95 -17.64
C SER A 1045 2.23 -5.59 -17.43
N MET A 1046 2.34 -4.80 -18.51
CA MET A 1046 2.84 -3.42 -18.48
C MET A 1046 1.88 -2.43 -17.79
N MET A 1047 0.60 -2.81 -17.65
CA MET A 1047 -0.47 -1.97 -17.14
C MET A 1047 -1.05 -2.49 -15.81
N GLY A 1048 -1.85 -1.64 -15.13
CA GLY A 1048 -2.47 -1.97 -13.85
C GLY A 1048 -1.65 -1.62 -12.59
N GLY A 1049 -2.13 -2.05 -11.43
CA GLY A 1049 -1.51 -1.78 -10.11
C GLY A 1049 -0.21 -2.56 -9.82
N TYR A 1050 0.35 -3.22 -10.83
CA TYR A 1050 1.28 -4.35 -10.68
C TYR A 1050 2.75 -4.00 -10.92
N ALA A 1051 3.08 -2.73 -11.21
CA ALA A 1051 4.45 -2.28 -11.48
C ALA A 1051 5.15 -3.17 -12.51
N GLY A 1052 4.60 -3.17 -13.74
CA GLY A 1052 4.87 -4.11 -14.84
C GLY A 1052 6.34 -4.34 -15.19
N ASN A 1053 6.62 -5.33 -16.03
CA ASN A 1053 7.98 -5.68 -16.44
C ASN A 1053 8.13 -5.72 -17.97
N ALA A 1054 9.31 -5.37 -18.47
CA ALA A 1054 9.77 -5.79 -19.79
C ALA A 1054 10.64 -7.04 -19.66
N GLY A 1055 10.32 -8.08 -20.43
CA GLY A 1055 11.10 -9.30 -20.53
C GLY A 1055 12.26 -9.17 -21.52
N LEU A 1056 13.44 -9.60 -21.12
CA LEU A 1056 14.67 -9.56 -21.90
C LEU A 1056 15.20 -10.98 -22.09
N LEU A 1057 14.82 -11.63 -23.19
CA LEU A 1057 15.29 -12.97 -23.55
C LEU A 1057 16.52 -12.90 -24.46
N SER A 1058 17.57 -13.62 -24.09
CA SER A 1058 18.77 -13.82 -24.92
C SER A 1058 18.91 -15.28 -25.31
N LEU A 1059 19.20 -15.54 -26.58
CA LEU A 1059 19.42 -16.87 -27.15
C LEU A 1059 20.73 -16.87 -27.94
N TRP A 1060 21.57 -17.88 -27.72
CA TRP A 1060 22.80 -18.11 -28.46
C TRP A 1060 23.05 -19.59 -28.65
N PHE A 1061 23.81 -19.92 -29.69
CA PHE A 1061 24.23 -21.29 -29.95
C PHE A 1061 25.63 -21.50 -29.37
N ASP A 1062 25.78 -22.51 -28.53
CA ASP A 1062 27.08 -22.91 -27.99
C ASP A 1062 27.71 -23.97 -28.90
N GLU A 1063 28.79 -23.58 -29.59
CA GLU A 1063 29.52 -24.46 -30.51
C GLU A 1063 30.28 -25.58 -29.76
N GLU A 1064 30.59 -25.42 -28.47
CA GLU A 1064 31.28 -26.44 -27.67
C GLU A 1064 30.34 -27.57 -27.25
N SER A 1065 29.15 -27.24 -26.76
CA SER A 1065 28.13 -28.23 -26.40
C SER A 1065 27.24 -28.65 -27.57
N TRP A 1066 27.36 -27.98 -28.72
CA TRP A 1066 26.50 -28.11 -29.89
C TRP A 1066 25.00 -27.97 -29.58
N ASP A 1067 24.66 -27.01 -28.71
CA ASP A 1067 23.31 -26.83 -28.18
C ASP A 1067 22.93 -25.35 -28.02
N TRP A 1068 21.64 -25.06 -28.03
CA TRP A 1068 21.12 -23.71 -27.78
C TRP A 1068 21.12 -23.42 -26.28
N LYS A 1069 21.60 -22.23 -25.92
CA LYS A 1069 21.51 -21.68 -24.57
C LYS A 1069 20.63 -20.45 -24.59
N PHE A 1070 19.93 -20.25 -23.48
CA PHE A 1070 19.09 -19.08 -23.30
C PHE A 1070 19.13 -18.60 -21.86
N GLU A 1071 18.85 -17.31 -21.69
CA GLU A 1071 18.67 -16.70 -20.38
C GLU A 1071 17.65 -15.57 -20.46
N PHE A 1072 16.90 -15.36 -19.38
CA PHE A 1072 15.82 -14.39 -19.32
C PHE A 1072 15.98 -13.46 -18.12
N ALA A 1073 15.82 -12.15 -18.35
CA ALA A 1073 15.82 -11.14 -17.29
C ALA A 1073 14.57 -10.27 -17.34
N ASN A 1074 14.08 -9.86 -16.16
CA ASN A 1074 13.02 -8.88 -16.03
C ASN A 1074 13.60 -7.48 -15.79
N CYS A 1075 13.11 -6.49 -16.52
CA CYS A 1075 13.36 -5.07 -16.27
C CYS A 1075 12.08 -4.42 -15.73
N GLY A 1076 12.12 -3.97 -14.48
CA GLY A 1076 10.97 -3.34 -13.82
C GLY A 1076 10.61 -1.99 -14.44
N LEU A 1077 9.33 -1.80 -14.71
CA LEU A 1077 8.76 -0.56 -15.21
C LEU A 1077 8.25 0.28 -14.03
N GLY A 1078 8.46 1.60 -14.07
CA GLY A 1078 7.86 2.52 -13.10
C GLY A 1078 6.33 2.56 -13.24
N THR A 1079 5.60 3.09 -12.26
CA THR A 1079 4.14 3.22 -12.41
C THR A 1079 3.77 4.38 -13.32
N GLN A 1080 2.64 4.28 -14.04
CA GLN A 1080 2.09 5.34 -14.89
C GLN A 1080 1.94 6.69 -14.16
N HIS A 1081 1.71 6.66 -12.84
CA HIS A 1081 1.59 7.86 -12.01
C HIS A 1081 2.89 8.67 -11.93
N ILE A 1082 4.06 8.02 -12.05
CA ILE A 1082 5.36 8.72 -12.08
C ILE A 1082 5.47 9.53 -13.38
N TRP A 1083 5.01 8.98 -14.51
CA TRP A 1083 5.00 9.68 -15.79
C TRP A 1083 4.17 10.97 -15.70
N TRP A 1084 2.95 10.89 -15.14
CA TRP A 1084 2.09 12.05 -14.91
C TRP A 1084 2.71 13.06 -13.96
N LEU A 1085 3.27 12.61 -12.83
CA LEU A 1085 3.90 13.49 -11.85
C LEU A 1085 5.03 14.31 -12.48
N VAL A 1086 5.92 13.66 -13.23
CA VAL A 1086 7.07 14.30 -13.89
C VAL A 1086 6.57 15.38 -14.86
N HIS A 1087 5.66 15.03 -15.77
CA HIS A 1087 5.17 15.98 -16.77
C HIS A 1087 4.32 17.11 -16.17
N ILE A 1088 3.58 16.86 -15.08
CA ILE A 1088 2.87 17.92 -14.33
C ILE A 1088 3.88 18.87 -13.69
N VAL A 1089 4.95 18.37 -13.07
CA VAL A 1089 6.03 19.20 -12.51
C VAL A 1089 6.71 20.01 -13.63
N ASP A 1090 6.94 19.42 -14.79
CA ASP A 1090 7.51 20.09 -15.96
C ASP A 1090 6.59 21.22 -16.46
N LEU A 1091 5.29 20.96 -16.58
CA LEU A 1091 4.29 21.96 -16.97
C LEU A 1091 4.17 23.09 -15.95
N ILE A 1092 4.19 22.78 -14.65
CA ILE A 1092 4.21 23.79 -13.58
C ILE A 1092 5.49 24.62 -13.66
N THR A 1093 6.64 23.98 -13.87
CA THR A 1093 7.94 24.66 -13.99
C THR A 1093 7.94 25.62 -15.18
N LEU A 1094 7.44 25.18 -16.34
CA LEU A 1094 7.28 26.02 -17.53
C LEU A 1094 6.28 27.16 -17.31
N GLY A 1095 5.14 26.88 -16.67
CA GLY A 1095 4.12 27.89 -16.35
C GLY A 1095 4.66 28.98 -15.42
N VAL A 1096 5.35 28.58 -14.34
CA VAL A 1096 6.02 29.49 -13.41
C VAL A 1096 7.12 30.28 -14.11
N ALA A 1097 7.90 29.64 -15.00
CA ALA A 1097 8.95 30.30 -15.78
C ALA A 1097 8.38 31.34 -16.75
N LEU A 1098 7.27 31.02 -17.42
CA LEU A 1098 6.57 31.93 -18.33
C LEU A 1098 6.02 33.14 -17.57
N VAL A 1099 5.32 32.91 -16.45
CA VAL A 1099 4.79 34.00 -15.61
C VAL A 1099 5.91 34.87 -15.05
N TYR A 1100 7.01 34.27 -14.59
CA TYR A 1100 8.19 35.02 -14.16
C TYR A 1100 8.80 35.84 -15.30
N GLY A 1101 8.93 35.26 -16.49
CA GLY A 1101 9.43 35.93 -17.69
C GLY A 1101 8.57 37.14 -18.09
N VAL A 1102 7.25 36.98 -18.08
CA VAL A 1102 6.28 38.06 -18.35
C VAL A 1102 6.39 39.16 -17.30
N LEU A 1103 6.50 38.81 -16.00
CA LEU A 1103 6.64 39.78 -14.91
C LEU A 1103 7.96 40.57 -15.00
N VAL A 1104 9.07 39.90 -15.34
CA VAL A 1104 10.37 40.54 -15.54
C VAL A 1104 10.38 41.43 -16.80
N ALA A 1105 9.71 41.01 -17.87
CA ALA A 1105 9.55 41.81 -19.07
C ALA A 1105 8.67 43.06 -18.82
N ALA A 1106 7.57 42.91 -18.08
CA ALA A 1106 6.70 44.00 -17.67
C ALA A 1106 7.44 45.02 -16.79
N GLN A 1107 8.36 44.57 -15.91
CA GLN A 1107 9.20 45.45 -15.10
C GLN A 1107 10.12 46.35 -15.94
N LYS A 1108 10.60 45.88 -17.10
CA LYS A 1108 11.42 46.67 -18.03
C LYS A 1108 10.61 47.69 -18.84
N MET A 1109 9.28 47.58 -18.88
CA MET A 1109 8.39 48.50 -19.61
C MET A 1109 7.81 49.63 -18.75
N ILE A 1110 8.08 49.66 -17.44
CA ILE A 1110 7.66 50.76 -16.55
C ILE A 1110 8.73 51.87 -16.64
N PRO A 1111 8.40 53.09 -17.11
CA PRO A 1111 9.33 54.19 -17.12
C PRO A 1111 9.63 54.61 -15.67
N VAL A 1112 10.90 54.61 -15.30
CA VAL A 1112 11.36 55.15 -14.02
C VAL A 1112 11.24 56.67 -14.10
N GLU A 1113 10.22 57.26 -13.46
CA GLU A 1113 10.19 58.69 -13.19
C GLU A 1113 11.29 59.06 -12.17
N ASP A 1114 12.22 59.86 -12.67
CA ASP A 1114 13.14 60.79 -12.01
C ASP A 1114 13.52 60.55 -10.51
N PRO A 1115 14.78 60.22 -10.20
CA PRO A 1115 15.27 60.01 -8.82
C PRO A 1115 15.32 61.28 -7.96
N THR A 1116 14.85 62.44 -8.44
CA THR A 1116 14.85 63.70 -7.67
C THR A 1116 13.63 63.92 -6.75
N PHE A 1117 12.59 63.08 -6.81
CA PHE A 1117 11.38 63.28 -6.00
C PHE A 1117 11.49 62.77 -4.54
N ALA A 1118 12.33 61.76 -4.28
CA ALA A 1118 12.46 61.14 -2.95
C ALA A 1118 13.26 61.96 -1.93
N LEU A 1119 14.00 62.99 -2.37
CA LEU A 1119 14.82 63.86 -1.50
C LEU A 1119 14.06 65.05 -0.89
N LYS A 1120 12.76 65.21 -1.17
CA LYS A 1120 11.95 66.37 -0.73
C LYS A 1120 11.04 66.12 0.47
N LEU A 1121 11.04 64.91 1.04
CA LEU A 1121 10.11 64.52 2.13
C LEU A 1121 10.77 64.24 3.49
N MET A 1122 12.08 64.43 3.62
CA MET A 1122 12.77 64.36 4.92
C MET A 1122 13.66 65.60 5.13
N GLY A 1123 13.14 66.60 5.87
CA GLY A 1123 13.96 67.72 6.35
C GLY A 1123 13.19 69.02 6.60
N ASN A 1124 12.39 69.06 7.68
CA ASN A 1124 11.74 70.27 8.18
C ASN A 1124 12.77 71.28 8.74
N GLY A 1125 12.66 72.54 8.30
CA GLY A 1125 12.80 73.72 9.18
C GLY A 1125 14.21 74.25 9.51
N LYS A 1126 14.52 75.39 8.89
CA LYS A 1126 15.46 76.47 9.29
C LYS A 1126 16.98 76.20 9.22
N ILE A 1127 17.50 76.79 8.15
CA ILE A 1127 18.90 77.08 7.79
C ILE A 1127 19.43 78.23 8.66
N GLN A 1128 20.69 78.14 9.10
CA GLN A 1128 21.51 79.32 9.44
C GLN A 1128 22.88 79.24 8.74
N GLU A 1129 22.98 80.08 7.71
CA GLU A 1129 24.11 80.75 7.04
C GLU A 1129 25.47 80.04 6.83
N LEU A 1130 25.81 79.89 5.54
CA LEU A 1130 27.17 79.99 5.01
C LEU A 1130 27.26 81.28 4.16
N LYS A 1131 28.27 82.11 4.46
CA LYS A 1131 28.64 83.33 3.73
C LYS A 1131 29.05 83.00 2.29
N MET A 1132 28.54 83.77 1.33
CA MET A 1132 29.07 83.87 -0.03
C MET A 1132 29.83 85.19 -0.22
N ASN A 1133 30.91 85.12 -1.02
CA ASN A 1133 31.48 86.14 -1.90
C ASN A 1133 32.36 85.35 -2.90
N GLY A 1134 32.40 85.58 -4.21
CA GLY A 1134 31.79 86.61 -5.03
C GLY A 1134 31.97 86.28 -6.53
N ASP A 1135 31.37 87.13 -7.36
CA ASP A 1135 31.25 87.06 -8.82
C ASP A 1135 32.58 87.14 -9.60
N MET A 1136 32.59 86.59 -10.83
CA MET A 1136 32.64 87.37 -12.09
C MET A 1136 32.92 86.53 -13.37
N ILE A 1137 31.97 86.62 -14.31
CA ILE A 1137 32.04 86.89 -15.77
C ILE A 1137 33.41 86.85 -16.48
N LYS A 1138 33.52 86.09 -17.60
CA LYS A 1138 33.85 86.59 -18.97
C LYS A 1138 33.90 85.48 -20.06
N ALA A 1139 33.69 85.93 -21.29
CA ALA A 1139 33.47 85.19 -22.53
C ALA A 1139 34.68 85.20 -23.51
N ASN A 1140 34.52 84.39 -24.58
CA ASN A 1140 35.13 84.39 -25.93
C ASN A 1140 36.45 83.64 -26.22
N GLY A 1141 36.43 82.85 -27.31
CA GLY A 1141 37.48 82.88 -28.36
C GLY A 1141 38.04 81.55 -28.87
N ASP A 1142 37.50 81.10 -30.01
CA ASP A 1142 38.18 80.58 -31.23
C ASP A 1142 38.90 79.21 -31.38
N GLU A 1143 38.47 78.53 -32.46
CA GLU A 1143 39.21 77.88 -33.57
C GLU A 1143 39.74 76.42 -33.56
N HIS A 1144 39.25 75.69 -34.60
CA HIS A 1144 39.93 74.82 -35.58
C HIS A 1144 40.27 73.30 -35.37
N LEU A 1145 39.62 72.49 -36.24
CA LEU A 1145 40.14 71.50 -37.23
C LEU A 1145 40.83 70.15 -36.85
N GLU A 1146 40.13 69.07 -37.25
CA GLU A 1146 40.50 67.99 -38.20
C GLU A 1146 41.62 66.92 -37.98
N MET A 1147 41.17 65.67 -38.19
CA MET A 1147 41.70 64.57 -39.05
C MET A 1147 42.93 63.69 -38.69
N ASN A 1148 42.60 62.40 -38.53
CA ASN A 1148 43.06 61.22 -39.30
C ASN A 1148 44.30 60.36 -38.95
N GLU A 1149 44.00 59.05 -39.05
CA GLU A 1149 44.73 57.93 -39.70
C GLU A 1149 45.61 56.94 -38.90
N LYS A 1150 45.06 55.70 -38.81
CA LYS A 1150 45.53 54.39 -39.34
C LYS A 1150 46.76 53.63 -38.78
N LEU A 1151 46.46 52.34 -38.54
CA LEU A 1151 47.09 51.08 -39.01
C LEU A 1151 48.12 50.29 -38.15
N ASP A 1152 47.91 48.96 -38.24
CA ASP A 1152 48.78 47.77 -38.16
C ASP A 1152 49.15 47.07 -36.82
N GLY A 1153 48.98 45.73 -36.82
CA GLY A 1153 49.32 44.76 -35.74
C GLY A 1153 50.79 44.25 -35.84
N PRO A 1154 51.15 42.97 -35.55
CA PRO A 1154 50.54 41.88 -34.74
C PRO A 1154 51.56 41.17 -33.77
N GLU A 1155 51.21 39.98 -33.24
CA GLU A 1155 52.07 38.86 -32.75
C GLU A 1155 52.29 38.54 -31.24
N ALA A 1156 52.21 37.21 -30.98
CA ALA A 1156 53.01 36.33 -30.10
C ALA A 1156 52.58 35.96 -28.65
N VAL A 1157 52.25 34.67 -28.51
CA VAL A 1157 52.29 33.75 -27.34
C VAL A 1157 53.78 33.39 -27.07
N PRO A 1158 54.34 32.96 -25.89
CA PRO A 1158 53.78 31.91 -25.00
C PRO A 1158 54.25 31.78 -23.51
N LYS A 1159 53.63 30.79 -22.82
CA LYS A 1159 54.22 29.76 -21.92
C LYS A 1159 54.48 29.98 -20.40
N THR A 1160 54.19 28.87 -19.70
CA THR A 1160 54.86 28.21 -18.54
C THR A 1160 54.45 28.49 -17.08
N SER A 1161 53.59 27.59 -16.57
CA SER A 1161 53.86 26.50 -15.59
C SER A 1161 54.42 26.77 -14.16
N ARG A 1162 53.81 25.99 -13.24
CA ARG A 1162 54.30 25.38 -11.97
C ARG A 1162 53.92 26.04 -10.63
N SER A 1163 52.91 25.43 -10.01
CA SER A 1163 52.92 24.78 -8.68
C SER A 1163 53.94 25.23 -7.62
N TYR A 1164 53.48 25.55 -6.41
CA TYR A 1164 53.87 24.84 -5.18
C TYR A 1164 52.90 25.11 -4.03
N VAL A 1165 52.84 24.13 -3.15
CA VAL A 1165 51.98 23.91 -2.00
C VAL A 1165 52.58 24.52 -0.72
N MET A 1166 51.73 24.98 0.21
CA MET A 1166 51.71 24.69 1.67
C MET A 1166 51.60 25.86 2.69
N SER A 1167 50.68 25.60 3.64
CA SER A 1167 50.64 25.88 5.10
C SER A 1167 50.43 27.29 5.68
N SER A 1168 49.24 27.44 6.28
CA SER A 1168 48.88 27.84 7.67
C SER A 1168 49.79 28.74 8.52
N ASP A 1169 49.11 29.71 9.15
CA ASP A 1169 49.32 30.30 10.47
C ASP A 1169 50.62 31.08 10.74
N GLU A 1170 50.50 32.42 10.72
CA GLU A 1170 50.86 33.32 11.83
C GLU A 1170 50.77 34.77 11.36
N LEU A 1171 49.83 35.55 11.90
CA LEU A 1171 50.08 36.89 12.46
C LEU A 1171 48.79 37.51 12.98
N LEU A 1172 48.68 37.48 14.30
CA LEU A 1172 47.74 38.22 15.13
C LEU A 1172 48.04 39.73 15.12
N THR A 1173 46.97 40.49 15.35
CA THR A 1173 46.89 41.82 16.02
C THR A 1173 47.37 43.09 15.29
N GLN A 1174 46.42 43.93 14.85
CA GLN A 1174 46.25 45.30 15.36
C GLN A 1174 44.93 45.95 14.88
N GLN A 1175 44.39 46.83 15.73
CA GLN A 1175 43.06 47.45 15.73
C GLN A 1175 42.82 48.56 14.67
N ASP A 1176 41.51 48.66 14.36
CA ASP A 1176 40.67 49.85 14.17
C ASP A 1176 40.69 50.71 12.88
N ASN A 1177 39.44 50.92 12.43
CA ASN A 1177 38.86 51.97 11.58
C ASN A 1177 38.90 51.79 10.05
N GLY A 1178 37.73 51.47 9.46
CA GLY A 1178 37.45 51.76 8.05
C GLY A 1178 36.51 50.83 7.26
N GLN A 1179 35.55 50.13 7.87
CA GLN A 1179 34.53 49.40 7.12
C GLN A 1179 33.31 50.29 6.86
N THR A 1180 33.09 50.71 5.62
CA THR A 1180 31.75 51.12 5.13
C THR A 1180 31.65 51.24 3.61
N PHE A 1181 32.75 51.26 2.84
CA PHE A 1181 32.67 51.45 1.38
C PHE A 1181 32.83 50.17 0.54
N THR A 1182 33.50 49.13 1.06
CA THR A 1182 33.85 47.92 0.29
C THR A 1182 32.71 46.89 0.19
N GLU A 1183 31.81 46.82 1.17
CA GLU A 1183 30.71 45.83 1.18
C GLU A 1183 29.60 46.16 0.17
N SER A 1184 29.37 47.44 -0.12
CA SER A 1184 28.32 47.85 -1.09
C SER A 1184 28.72 47.48 -2.53
N TYR A 1185 30.00 47.62 -2.88
CA TYR A 1185 30.52 47.28 -4.21
C TYR A 1185 30.59 45.76 -4.43
N LEU A 1186 31.01 45.00 -3.42
CA LEU A 1186 31.05 43.52 -3.47
C LEU A 1186 29.65 42.90 -3.58
N ASN A 1187 28.63 43.47 -2.92
CA ASN A 1187 27.25 43.00 -3.03
C ASN A 1187 26.61 43.32 -4.39
N ALA A 1188 26.96 44.44 -5.02
CA ALA A 1188 26.51 44.80 -6.37
C ALA A 1188 27.11 43.87 -7.44
N VAL A 1189 28.40 43.50 -7.30
CA VAL A 1189 29.07 42.55 -8.19
C VAL A 1189 28.53 41.13 -8.00
N LYS A 1190 28.29 40.66 -6.76
CA LYS A 1190 27.66 39.35 -6.49
C LYS A 1190 26.27 39.21 -7.13
N SER A 1191 25.40 40.20 -6.93
CA SER A 1191 24.04 40.26 -7.50
C SER A 1191 24.02 40.18 -9.04
N THR A 1192 25.01 40.81 -9.69
CA THR A 1192 25.09 40.83 -11.16
C THR A 1192 25.66 39.52 -11.70
N THR A 1193 26.64 38.93 -11.00
CA THR A 1193 27.26 37.66 -11.38
C THR A 1193 26.30 36.48 -11.20
N GLU A 1194 25.49 36.48 -10.15
CA GLU A 1194 24.44 35.46 -9.90
C GLU A 1194 23.31 35.53 -10.93
N LYS A 1195 22.90 36.74 -11.35
CA LYS A 1195 21.88 36.91 -12.41
C LYS A 1195 22.38 36.45 -13.77
N VAL A 1196 23.63 36.73 -14.11
CA VAL A 1196 24.24 36.28 -15.37
C VAL A 1196 24.49 34.77 -15.35
N ALA A 1197 24.92 34.20 -14.22
CA ALA A 1197 25.07 32.77 -14.05
C ALA A 1197 23.73 32.03 -14.18
N LEU A 1198 22.65 32.54 -13.57
CA LEU A 1198 21.31 31.94 -13.68
C LEU A 1198 20.77 31.99 -15.12
N ILE A 1199 21.01 33.08 -15.85
CA ILE A 1199 20.60 33.22 -17.25
C ILE A 1199 21.41 32.29 -18.16
N LEU A 1200 22.72 32.18 -17.96
CA LEU A 1200 23.58 31.25 -18.70
C LEU A 1200 23.24 29.79 -18.38
N TRP A 1201 22.86 29.50 -17.13
CA TRP A 1201 22.45 28.17 -16.69
C TRP A 1201 21.06 27.79 -17.21
N LEU A 1202 20.10 28.73 -17.23
CA LEU A 1202 18.80 28.56 -17.89
C LEU A 1202 18.94 28.37 -19.41
N LYS A 1203 19.87 29.09 -20.04
CA LYS A 1203 20.14 28.94 -21.47
C LYS A 1203 20.79 27.59 -21.78
N ALA A 1204 21.76 27.15 -20.98
CA ALA A 1204 22.34 25.81 -21.09
C ALA A 1204 21.31 24.71 -20.79
N TYR A 1205 20.43 24.91 -19.81
CA TYR A 1205 19.32 24.00 -19.50
C TYR A 1205 18.33 23.90 -20.65
N LEU A 1206 17.92 25.01 -21.26
CA LEU A 1206 17.03 25.01 -22.42
C LEU A 1206 17.70 24.38 -23.64
N GLU A 1207 19.00 24.59 -23.87
CA GLU A 1207 19.73 23.93 -24.97
C GLU A 1207 19.93 22.43 -24.73
N ILE A 1208 20.22 22.00 -23.50
CA ILE A 1208 20.39 20.58 -23.15
C ILE A 1208 19.03 19.85 -23.14
N ALA A 1209 17.98 20.47 -22.59
CA ALA A 1209 16.62 19.93 -22.63
C ALA A 1209 16.09 19.85 -24.07
N TYR A 1210 16.40 20.84 -24.91
CA TYR A 1210 16.11 20.81 -26.35
C TYR A 1210 16.88 19.70 -27.08
N LEU A 1211 18.17 19.51 -26.78
CA LEU A 1211 18.99 18.45 -27.35
C LEU A 1211 18.52 17.05 -26.93
N ILE A 1212 18.16 16.85 -25.65
CA ILE A 1212 17.63 15.59 -25.13
C ILE A 1212 16.23 15.31 -25.71
N SER A 1213 15.37 16.33 -25.79
CA SER A 1213 14.00 16.19 -26.32
C SER A 1213 13.98 15.92 -27.82
N CYS A 1214 14.76 16.64 -28.65
CA CYS A 1214 14.76 16.43 -30.09
C CYS A 1214 15.62 15.21 -30.55
N HIS A 1215 16.45 14.58 -29.70
CA HIS A 1215 17.08 13.27 -30.01
C HIS A 1215 16.19 12.07 -29.70
N VAL A 1216 15.26 12.20 -28.74
CA VAL A 1216 14.42 11.07 -28.26
C VAL A 1216 12.97 11.15 -28.77
N THR A 1217 12.48 12.32 -29.21
CA THR A 1217 11.10 12.48 -29.71
C THR A 1217 11.05 13.09 -31.11
N ASN A 1218 10.31 12.46 -32.03
CA ASN A 1218 10.14 12.98 -33.38
C ASN A 1218 8.95 13.99 -33.43
N ARG A 1219 9.31 15.23 -33.72
CA ARG A 1219 8.55 16.37 -34.29
C ARG A 1219 7.38 17.05 -33.56
N LEU A 1220 6.55 16.43 -32.71
CA LEU A 1220 5.36 17.16 -32.23
C LEU A 1220 5.63 18.17 -31.08
N ILE A 1221 6.66 17.96 -30.27
CA ILE A 1221 7.03 18.83 -29.14
C ILE A 1221 8.02 19.93 -29.57
N CYS A 1222 8.86 19.70 -30.59
CA CYS A 1222 9.84 20.70 -31.02
C CYS A 1222 9.19 21.95 -31.67
N THR A 1223 7.92 21.90 -32.15
CA THR A 1223 7.21 23.06 -32.72
C THR A 1223 6.60 24.01 -31.70
N THR A 1224 6.41 23.58 -30.46
CA THR A 1224 5.99 24.46 -29.34
C THR A 1224 7.19 25.01 -28.58
N TRP A 1225 8.38 24.45 -28.78
CA TRP A 1225 9.64 24.88 -28.17
C TRP A 1225 10.51 25.81 -29.05
N ALA A 1226 10.35 25.77 -30.37
CA ALA A 1226 10.93 26.76 -31.31
C ALA A 1226 10.07 28.02 -31.36
#